data_AF-A0AAD1H2K6-F1
#
_entry.id   AF-A0AAD1H2K6-F1
#
_cell.length_a   1.000
_cell.length_b   1.000
_cell.length_c   1.000
_cell.angle_alpha   90.00
_cell.angle_beta   90.00
_cell.angle_gamma   90.00
#
_symmetry.space_group_name_H-M   'P 1'
#
loop_
_entity.id
_entity.type
_entity.pdbx_description
1 polymer ?
#
loop_
_entity_poly.entity_id
_entity_poly.type
_entity_poly.pdbx_seq_one_letter_code
_entity_poly.pdbx_strand_id
1 'polypeptide(L)'
;MTAALATSFTAIADSLAAADIVIADSELENLLQRADAAKPRSRQSLAAYLMEQATPWTTPNPHCPYAFARMAYLLWQSDYPVQPVACAQCGRITPKLDRVIDGARCCGWCASRRTQHICERCGRLGHRVTTTETGGLCRRCYQKDPARRETCGGCGQSHVPSKRTAEGLPLCGNCARPKYVCVGCGRTDHAKKLTSAGPLCQRCYDAPARACGQCGTVGPIAVRAQRGLKDLCFRCADNPYARCAICGHQCPVHTRWPVGPVCLRCYRRTIAYPETCAACGDTKVLIALDATGARVCGSCANVSIDYTCRSCGHSGPQHYAGMCLRCSVVQATRLLITVDGTMRPELEQLPVILADRGQPASTLRWLSKPAAESVLHTLAADPEPLSHATLDQCPPTNTRHWVRAMLVEANILPRRDEPIERFETWVNELTAGLPARQSSLIGPYARWAVLRAARRRARRRGYTTGAADSGRERIRTAVRLLDHLDEQGIQVGDLTQPMLDGWTAGNAQRSANIAGFIHWLAQRRITASDLKVVLQRPALPSEIVCEDAHHERIDRLLDGDGAQDLSTRVAGLLVLLYGARLTQIQQLTTGDITTSAGSTLIKLAQHPLQLPAPVGALVNELAAAARNERRARTPNGEHYLFPGGQPGMPIHTATLSRKLTDADIPDRISRSRALLALANDVPAAVIAAQLGLHATTTSGWAKFAQRDWSAYTASRLESLSEQTEETA
;
A
#
# COMPACT_ATOMS: atom_id res chain seq x y z
N MET A 1 -38.80 -34.75 -73.13
CA MET A 1 -37.32 -34.77 -72.92
C MET A 1 -36.66 -34.94 -74.28
N THR A 2 -35.62 -34.17 -74.60
CA THR A 2 -34.81 -34.41 -75.82
C THR A 2 -34.03 -35.72 -75.67
N ALA A 3 -33.73 -36.43 -76.76
CA ALA A 3 -33.03 -37.72 -76.73
C ALA A 3 -31.73 -37.66 -75.88
N ALA A 4 -30.98 -36.56 -75.97
CA ALA A 4 -29.76 -36.36 -75.20
C ALA A 4 -29.96 -36.20 -73.66
N LEU A 5 -31.14 -35.72 -73.21
CA LEU A 5 -31.47 -35.65 -71.78
C LEU A 5 -31.82 -37.03 -71.21
N ALA A 6 -32.48 -37.88 -72.01
CA ALA A 6 -32.78 -39.26 -71.64
C ALA A 6 -31.49 -40.07 -71.48
N THR A 7 -30.56 -39.99 -72.45
CA THR A 7 -29.24 -40.63 -72.35
C THR A 7 -28.45 -40.16 -71.14
N SER A 8 -28.47 -38.86 -70.83
CA SER A 8 -27.79 -38.32 -69.64
C SER A 8 -28.43 -38.81 -68.33
N PHE A 9 -29.75 -39.01 -68.31
CA PHE A 9 -30.44 -39.53 -67.12
C PHE A 9 -30.07 -40.99 -66.86
N THR A 10 -30.12 -41.83 -67.90
CA THR A 10 -29.74 -43.25 -67.80
C THR A 10 -28.31 -43.40 -67.29
N ALA A 11 -27.35 -42.64 -67.85
CA ALA A 11 -25.96 -42.67 -67.38
C ALA A 11 -25.78 -42.27 -65.90
N ILE A 12 -26.60 -41.34 -65.40
CA ILE A 12 -26.57 -40.94 -63.99
C ILE A 12 -27.19 -42.03 -63.10
N ALA A 13 -28.32 -42.61 -63.53
CA ALA A 13 -28.98 -43.71 -62.82
C ALA A 13 -28.08 -44.95 -62.73
N ASP A 14 -27.43 -45.33 -63.83
CA ASP A 14 -26.49 -46.46 -63.89
C ASP A 14 -25.30 -46.25 -62.94
N SER A 15 -24.77 -45.02 -62.88
CA SER A 15 -23.67 -44.67 -61.97
C SER A 15 -24.07 -44.76 -60.49
N LEU A 16 -25.33 -44.47 -60.14
CA LEU A 16 -25.85 -44.64 -58.78
C LEU A 16 -26.07 -46.12 -58.45
N ALA A 17 -26.66 -46.86 -59.39
CA ALA A 17 -26.88 -48.30 -59.24
C ALA A 17 -25.55 -49.06 -59.06
N ALA A 18 -24.50 -48.67 -59.78
CA ALA A 18 -23.15 -49.23 -59.61
C ALA A 18 -22.51 -48.94 -58.24
N ALA A 19 -23.08 -48.01 -57.47
CA ALA A 19 -22.68 -47.70 -56.09
C ALA A 19 -23.69 -48.24 -55.04
N ASP A 20 -24.55 -49.18 -55.43
CA ASP A 20 -25.62 -49.76 -54.61
C ASP A 20 -26.66 -48.72 -54.11
N ILE A 21 -26.84 -47.63 -54.85
CA ILE A 21 -27.81 -46.57 -54.53
C ILE A 21 -29.05 -46.73 -55.42
N VAL A 22 -30.13 -47.24 -54.83
CA VAL A 22 -31.41 -47.44 -55.53
C VAL A 22 -32.35 -46.29 -55.21
N ILE A 23 -32.69 -45.49 -56.22
CA ILE A 23 -33.58 -44.33 -56.11
C ILE A 23 -34.61 -44.40 -57.24
N ALA A 24 -35.88 -44.14 -56.94
CA ALA A 24 -36.92 -44.11 -57.96
C ALA A 24 -36.71 -42.94 -58.94
N ASP A 25 -37.04 -43.12 -60.22
CA ASP A 25 -36.81 -42.12 -61.26
C ASP A 25 -37.38 -40.72 -60.94
N SER A 26 -38.56 -40.67 -60.30
CA SER A 26 -39.20 -39.43 -59.87
C SER A 26 -38.43 -38.71 -58.76
N GLU A 27 -37.81 -39.46 -57.86
CA GLU A 27 -36.96 -38.95 -56.79
C GLU A 27 -35.59 -38.52 -57.31
N LEU A 28 -35.03 -39.27 -58.27
CA LEU A 28 -33.79 -38.90 -58.96
C LEU A 28 -33.96 -37.58 -59.72
N GLU A 29 -35.09 -37.37 -60.40
CA GLU A 29 -35.37 -36.12 -61.10
C GLU A 29 -35.46 -34.92 -60.13
N ASN A 30 -36.11 -35.10 -58.97
CA ASN A 30 -36.16 -34.09 -57.92
C ASN A 30 -34.76 -33.78 -57.39
N LEU A 31 -33.95 -34.81 -57.17
CA LEU A 31 -32.58 -34.67 -56.71
C LEU A 31 -31.71 -33.92 -57.72
N LEU A 32 -31.85 -34.21 -59.02
CA LEU A 32 -31.18 -33.47 -60.09
C LEU A 32 -31.61 -32.00 -60.15
N GLN A 33 -32.89 -31.71 -59.91
CA GLN A 33 -33.37 -30.33 -59.81
C GLN A 33 -32.73 -29.60 -58.62
N ARG A 34 -32.70 -30.23 -57.43
CA ARG A 34 -32.07 -29.67 -56.23
C ARG A 34 -30.55 -29.51 -56.34
N ALA A 35 -29.92 -30.33 -57.19
CA ALA A 35 -28.49 -30.27 -57.51
C ALA A 35 -28.13 -29.25 -58.62
N ASP A 36 -29.08 -28.45 -59.11
CA ASP A 36 -28.91 -27.52 -60.24
C ASP A 36 -28.54 -28.22 -61.57
N ALA A 37 -28.95 -29.48 -61.74
CA ALA A 37 -28.73 -30.32 -62.93
C ALA A 37 -29.99 -30.44 -63.82
N ALA A 38 -31.04 -29.64 -63.61
CA ALA A 38 -32.25 -29.65 -64.45
C ALA A 38 -32.01 -29.13 -65.88
N LYS A 39 -30.99 -28.27 -66.08
CA LYS A 39 -30.66 -27.71 -67.40
C LYS A 39 -29.88 -28.71 -68.25
N PRO A 40 -30.12 -28.80 -69.58
CA PRO A 40 -29.48 -29.80 -70.46
C PRO A 40 -27.95 -29.83 -70.37
N ARG A 41 -27.28 -28.67 -70.43
CA ARG A 41 -25.81 -28.57 -70.35
C ARG A 41 -25.25 -29.06 -69.01
N SER A 42 -25.91 -28.71 -67.90
CA SER A 42 -25.47 -29.13 -66.56
C SER A 42 -25.63 -30.64 -66.37
N ARG A 43 -26.73 -31.21 -66.86
CA ARG A 43 -27.01 -32.65 -66.79
C ARG A 43 -26.05 -33.47 -67.64
N GLN A 44 -25.79 -33.00 -68.87
CA GLN A 44 -24.79 -33.61 -69.76
C GLN A 44 -23.38 -33.57 -69.16
N SER A 45 -22.97 -32.44 -68.56
CA SER A 45 -21.66 -32.33 -67.91
C SER A 45 -21.54 -33.25 -66.68
N LEU A 46 -22.63 -33.43 -65.93
CA LEU A 46 -22.68 -34.38 -64.81
C LEU A 46 -22.56 -35.82 -65.31
N ALA A 47 -23.35 -36.19 -66.33
CA ALA A 47 -23.31 -37.53 -66.91
C ALA A 47 -21.93 -37.87 -67.49
N ALA A 48 -21.33 -36.95 -68.26
CA ALA A 48 -19.98 -37.12 -68.82
C ALA A 48 -18.94 -37.33 -67.71
N TYR A 49 -18.98 -36.52 -66.65
CA TYR A 49 -18.09 -36.70 -65.50
C TYR A 49 -18.28 -38.07 -64.83
N LEU A 50 -19.52 -38.53 -64.62
CA LEU A 50 -19.76 -39.83 -63.99
C LEU A 50 -19.26 -41.01 -64.84
N MET A 51 -19.35 -40.90 -66.17
CA MET A 51 -18.83 -41.93 -67.09
C MET A 51 -17.30 -42.00 -67.10
N GLU A 52 -16.61 -40.89 -66.84
CA GLU A 52 -15.15 -40.82 -66.82
C GLU A 52 -14.51 -41.24 -65.48
N GLN A 53 -15.29 -41.31 -64.40
CA GLN A 53 -14.78 -41.60 -63.05
C GLN A 53 -15.12 -43.02 -62.61
N ALA A 54 -14.11 -43.75 -62.12
CA ALA A 54 -14.29 -45.15 -61.68
C ALA A 54 -15.09 -45.26 -60.36
N THR A 55 -14.84 -44.39 -59.39
CA THR A 55 -15.44 -44.44 -58.04
C THR A 55 -15.90 -43.05 -57.55
N PRO A 56 -16.75 -42.34 -58.30
CA PRO A 56 -17.06 -40.93 -58.02
C PRO A 56 -17.72 -40.73 -56.65
N TRP A 57 -18.54 -41.68 -56.21
CA TRP A 57 -19.34 -41.56 -54.99
C TRP A 57 -18.57 -41.88 -53.71
N THR A 58 -17.49 -42.66 -53.75
CA THR A 58 -16.69 -43.05 -52.56
C THR A 58 -15.37 -42.29 -52.46
N THR A 59 -14.76 -41.91 -53.60
CA THR A 59 -13.54 -41.08 -53.65
C THR A 59 -13.77 -39.89 -54.59
N PRO A 60 -14.54 -38.89 -54.15
CA PRO A 60 -14.96 -37.79 -55.01
C PRO A 60 -13.78 -36.89 -55.42
N ASN A 61 -13.64 -36.65 -56.73
CA ASN A 61 -12.63 -35.75 -57.27
C ASN A 61 -13.02 -34.28 -57.03
N PRO A 62 -12.15 -33.44 -56.42
CA PRO A 62 -12.44 -32.02 -56.23
C PRO A 62 -12.54 -31.22 -57.54
N HIS A 63 -12.09 -31.75 -58.69
CA HIS A 63 -12.20 -31.12 -60.02
C HIS A 63 -13.53 -31.42 -60.75
N CYS A 64 -14.58 -31.76 -60.00
CA CYS A 64 -15.87 -32.16 -60.55
C CYS A 64 -16.77 -30.99 -61.00
N PRO A 65 -17.84 -31.24 -61.77
CA PRO A 65 -18.92 -30.29 -62.00
C PRO A 65 -19.63 -29.87 -60.71
N TYR A 66 -20.16 -28.65 -60.64
CA TYR A 66 -20.89 -28.17 -59.45
C TYR A 66 -22.11 -29.05 -59.12
N ALA A 67 -22.80 -29.51 -60.16
CA ALA A 67 -23.94 -30.42 -60.04
C ALA A 67 -23.57 -31.71 -59.30
N PHE A 68 -22.38 -32.29 -59.58
CA PHE A 68 -21.91 -33.48 -58.89
C PHE A 68 -21.63 -33.20 -57.40
N ALA A 69 -20.88 -32.13 -57.10
CA ALA A 69 -20.56 -31.77 -55.71
C ALA A 69 -21.82 -31.53 -54.86
N ARG A 70 -22.86 -30.95 -55.46
CA ARG A 70 -24.14 -30.71 -54.79
C ARG A 70 -24.97 -31.97 -54.65
N MET A 71 -24.97 -32.83 -55.67
CA MET A 71 -25.64 -34.13 -55.64
C MET A 71 -25.04 -35.06 -54.58
N ALA A 72 -23.71 -35.19 -54.53
CA ALA A 72 -23.00 -35.97 -53.52
C ALA A 72 -23.29 -35.46 -52.09
N TYR A 73 -23.36 -34.14 -51.90
CA TYR A 73 -23.76 -33.56 -50.61
C TYR A 73 -25.19 -33.92 -50.21
N LEU A 74 -26.15 -33.86 -51.16
CA LEU A 74 -27.55 -34.16 -50.89
C LEU A 74 -27.76 -35.64 -50.55
N LEU A 75 -27.10 -36.54 -51.29
CA LEU A 75 -27.13 -37.98 -51.01
C LEU A 75 -26.50 -38.29 -49.65
N TRP A 76 -25.34 -37.70 -49.34
CA TRP A 76 -24.69 -37.87 -48.03
C TRP A 76 -25.56 -37.36 -46.87
N GLN A 77 -26.26 -36.24 -47.07
CA GLN A 77 -27.17 -35.69 -46.06
C GLN A 77 -28.41 -36.57 -45.83
N SER A 78 -28.78 -37.38 -46.83
CA SER A 78 -29.87 -38.36 -46.75
C SER A 78 -29.38 -39.76 -46.37
N ASP A 79 -28.19 -39.86 -45.74
CA ASP A 79 -27.59 -41.11 -45.22
C ASP A 79 -27.28 -42.19 -46.28
N TYR A 80 -27.21 -41.83 -47.56
CA TYR A 80 -26.68 -42.75 -48.58
C TYR A 80 -25.15 -42.93 -48.42
N PRO A 81 -24.59 -44.09 -48.83
CA PRO A 81 -23.18 -44.44 -48.64
C PRO A 81 -22.24 -43.71 -49.61
N VAL A 82 -22.34 -42.38 -49.68
CA VAL A 82 -21.50 -41.51 -50.52
C VAL A 82 -20.61 -40.61 -49.67
N GLN A 83 -19.40 -40.34 -50.14
CA GLN A 83 -18.53 -39.33 -49.59
C GLN A 83 -18.80 -37.98 -50.25
N PRO A 84 -19.09 -36.92 -49.48
CA PRO A 84 -19.32 -35.60 -50.04
C PRO A 84 -18.00 -34.97 -50.51
N VAL A 85 -18.07 -34.15 -51.56
CA VAL A 85 -16.91 -33.34 -51.98
C VAL A 85 -16.62 -32.31 -50.89
N ALA A 86 -15.39 -32.32 -50.37
CA ALA A 86 -14.90 -31.29 -49.46
C ALA A 86 -14.32 -30.09 -50.23
N CYS A 87 -14.39 -28.89 -49.64
CA CYS A 87 -13.69 -27.73 -50.19
C CYS A 87 -12.19 -28.01 -50.31
N ALA A 88 -11.62 -27.92 -51.52
CA ALA A 88 -10.22 -28.21 -51.78
C ALA A 88 -9.21 -27.38 -50.96
N GLN A 89 -9.65 -26.25 -50.40
CA GLN A 89 -8.79 -25.32 -49.64
C GLN A 89 -8.90 -25.49 -48.12
N CYS A 90 -10.09 -25.85 -47.60
CA CYS A 90 -10.32 -25.87 -46.15
C CYS A 90 -10.96 -27.15 -45.62
N GLY A 91 -11.20 -28.15 -46.47
CA GLY A 91 -11.81 -29.42 -46.10
C GLY A 91 -13.28 -29.34 -45.69
N ARG A 92 -13.92 -28.16 -45.75
CA ARG A 92 -15.31 -27.99 -45.32
C ARG A 92 -16.28 -28.63 -46.31
N ILE A 93 -17.15 -29.49 -45.80
CA ILE A 93 -18.30 -30.05 -46.51
C ILE A 93 -19.46 -29.03 -46.46
N THR A 94 -20.01 -28.66 -47.61
CA THR A 94 -21.06 -27.63 -47.72
C THR A 94 -21.82 -27.78 -49.05
N PRO A 95 -23.12 -27.43 -49.11
CA PRO A 95 -23.90 -27.53 -50.36
C PRO A 95 -23.48 -26.51 -51.44
N LYS A 96 -22.66 -25.51 -51.08
CA LYS A 96 -22.23 -24.41 -51.97
C LYS A 96 -20.73 -24.43 -52.19
N LEU A 97 -20.29 -25.38 -53.01
CA LEU A 97 -18.95 -25.41 -53.64
C LEU A 97 -19.02 -24.85 -55.08
N ASP A 98 -19.65 -23.70 -55.25
CA ASP A 98 -19.92 -23.05 -56.55
C ASP A 98 -18.69 -22.38 -57.16
N ARG A 99 -17.61 -22.21 -56.39
CA ARG A 99 -16.38 -21.54 -56.82
C ARG A 99 -15.30 -22.52 -57.22
N VAL A 100 -14.44 -22.10 -58.14
CA VAL A 100 -13.32 -22.89 -58.64
C VAL A 100 -12.03 -22.14 -58.38
N ILE A 101 -11.05 -22.83 -57.80
CA ILE A 101 -9.69 -22.32 -57.54
C ILE A 101 -8.74 -23.38 -58.08
N ASP A 102 -7.88 -23.01 -59.02
CA ASP A 102 -6.92 -23.90 -59.68
C ASP A 102 -7.58 -25.18 -60.24
N GLY A 103 -8.78 -25.02 -60.81
CA GLY A 103 -9.58 -26.13 -61.35
C GLY A 103 -10.39 -26.92 -60.32
N ALA A 104 -10.18 -26.73 -59.00
CA ALA A 104 -10.83 -27.50 -57.94
C ALA A 104 -11.98 -26.72 -57.25
N ARG A 105 -13.01 -27.45 -56.80
CA ARG A 105 -14.20 -26.92 -56.14
C ARG A 105 -13.92 -26.39 -54.75
N CYS A 106 -14.35 -25.17 -54.50
CA CYS A 106 -14.08 -24.42 -53.28
C CYS A 106 -15.34 -23.74 -52.76
N CYS A 107 -15.42 -23.59 -51.44
CA CYS A 107 -16.50 -22.84 -50.82
C CYS A 107 -16.32 -21.34 -51.05
N GLY A 108 -17.42 -20.59 -51.08
CA GLY A 108 -17.40 -19.14 -51.31
C GLY A 108 -16.50 -18.35 -50.35
N TRP A 109 -16.27 -18.86 -49.14
CA TRP A 109 -15.37 -18.24 -48.16
C TRP A 109 -13.87 -18.41 -48.50
N CYS A 110 -13.47 -19.56 -49.03
CA CYS A 110 -12.08 -19.74 -49.48
C CYS A 110 -11.80 -18.92 -50.74
N ALA A 111 -12.78 -18.86 -51.65
CA ALA A 111 -12.69 -18.01 -52.84
C ALA A 111 -12.59 -16.51 -52.48
N SER A 112 -13.38 -16.04 -51.52
CA SER A 112 -13.35 -14.62 -51.09
C SER A 112 -12.07 -14.22 -50.35
N ARG A 113 -11.28 -15.19 -49.85
CA ARG A 113 -9.96 -14.93 -49.27
C ARG A 113 -8.86 -14.73 -50.31
N ARG A 114 -9.03 -15.23 -51.54
CA ARG A 114 -8.08 -15.03 -52.65
C ARG A 114 -8.23 -13.67 -53.32
N THR A 115 -9.42 -13.08 -53.30
CA THR A 115 -9.67 -11.72 -53.79
C THR A 115 -9.26 -10.70 -52.72
N GLN A 116 -7.97 -10.39 -52.70
CA GLN A 116 -7.43 -9.32 -51.88
C GLN A 116 -7.63 -7.97 -52.58
N HIS A 117 -8.10 -6.97 -51.84
CA HIS A 117 -8.29 -5.61 -52.34
C HIS A 117 -7.64 -4.61 -51.38
N ILE A 118 -7.33 -3.41 -51.89
CA ILE A 118 -6.89 -2.31 -51.06
C ILE A 118 -8.10 -1.77 -50.31
N CYS A 119 -8.08 -1.88 -48.98
CA CYS A 119 -9.14 -1.35 -48.14
C CYS A 119 -9.22 0.17 -48.28
N GLU A 120 -10.36 0.68 -48.71
CA GLU A 120 -10.55 2.11 -48.92
C GLU A 120 -10.23 2.94 -47.67
N ARG A 121 -10.67 2.49 -46.49
CA ARG A 121 -10.52 3.26 -45.24
C ARG A 121 -9.13 3.18 -44.61
N CYS A 122 -8.37 2.11 -44.83
CA CYS A 122 -7.05 1.96 -44.17
C CYS A 122 -5.87 1.78 -45.14
N GLY A 123 -6.13 1.77 -46.45
CA GLY A 123 -5.12 1.58 -47.49
C GLY A 123 -4.43 0.21 -47.48
N ARG A 124 -4.82 -0.72 -46.59
CA ARG A 124 -4.16 -2.03 -46.47
C ARG A 124 -4.81 -3.07 -47.36
N LEU A 125 -3.96 -3.87 -48.00
CA LEU A 125 -4.38 -5.08 -48.70
C LEU A 125 -5.05 -6.04 -47.71
N GLY A 126 -6.26 -6.50 -48.01
CA GLY A 126 -6.99 -7.43 -47.16
C GLY A 126 -8.19 -8.04 -47.87
N HIS A 127 -8.91 -8.96 -47.22
CA HIS A 127 -10.15 -9.48 -47.79
C HIS A 127 -11.31 -8.49 -47.62
N ARG A 128 -12.13 -8.38 -48.66
CA ARG A 128 -13.34 -7.54 -48.68
C ARG A 128 -14.47 -8.17 -47.88
N VAL A 129 -14.97 -7.44 -46.88
CA VAL A 129 -16.16 -7.86 -46.12
C VAL A 129 -17.43 -7.20 -46.62
N THR A 130 -17.34 -5.95 -47.07
CA THR A 130 -18.46 -5.20 -47.67
C THR A 130 -17.94 -4.24 -48.72
N THR A 131 -18.84 -3.79 -49.59
CA THR A 131 -18.63 -2.70 -50.55
C THR A 131 -19.34 -1.42 -50.06
N THR A 132 -18.69 -0.29 -50.27
CA THR A 132 -19.18 1.08 -50.12
C THR A 132 -19.29 1.71 -51.50
N GLU A 133 -19.91 2.90 -51.61
CA GLU A 133 -20.03 3.62 -52.89
C GLU A 133 -18.66 3.94 -53.54
N THR A 134 -17.64 4.11 -52.70
CA THR A 134 -16.28 4.55 -53.06
C THR A 134 -15.24 3.42 -53.04
N GLY A 135 -15.60 2.18 -52.67
CA GLY A 135 -14.63 1.09 -52.58
C GLY A 135 -15.05 -0.12 -51.75
N GLY A 136 -14.08 -0.89 -51.27
CA GLY A 136 -14.31 -2.07 -50.44
C GLY A 136 -13.68 -1.92 -49.05
N LEU A 137 -14.35 -2.40 -48.00
CA LEU A 137 -13.81 -2.34 -46.63
C LEU A 137 -13.29 -3.70 -46.16
N CYS A 138 -12.14 -3.68 -45.47
CA CYS A 138 -11.61 -4.85 -44.77
C CYS A 138 -12.38 -5.10 -43.46
N ARG A 139 -12.29 -6.33 -42.93
CA ARG A 139 -12.98 -6.76 -41.69
C ARG A 139 -12.76 -5.81 -40.51
N ARG A 140 -11.54 -5.29 -40.33
CA ARG A 140 -11.20 -4.41 -39.21
C ARG A 140 -11.87 -3.05 -39.34
N CYS A 141 -11.83 -2.45 -40.54
CA CYS A 141 -12.50 -1.18 -40.83
C CYS A 141 -14.02 -1.33 -40.79
N TYR A 142 -14.55 -2.44 -41.27
CA TYR A 142 -15.97 -2.78 -41.22
C TYR A 142 -16.49 -3.04 -39.78
N GLN A 143 -15.68 -3.64 -38.90
CA GLN A 143 -16.05 -3.82 -37.49
C GLN A 143 -16.00 -2.51 -36.69
N LYS A 144 -15.18 -1.54 -37.11
CA LYS A 144 -15.05 -0.24 -36.46
C LYS A 144 -16.00 0.82 -37.03
N ASP A 145 -16.81 0.45 -38.02
CA ASP A 145 -17.63 1.42 -38.75
C ASP A 145 -18.73 2.02 -37.85
N PRO A 146 -18.74 3.35 -37.62
CA PRO A 146 -19.74 4.00 -36.77
C PRO A 146 -21.17 3.76 -37.25
N ALA A 147 -21.38 3.69 -38.57
CA ALA A 147 -22.69 3.45 -39.18
C ALA A 147 -23.33 2.10 -38.80
N ARG A 148 -22.55 1.16 -38.24
CA ARG A 148 -23.04 -0.14 -37.77
C ARG A 148 -23.38 -0.18 -36.29
N ARG A 149 -23.14 0.90 -35.56
CA ARG A 149 -23.45 0.97 -34.14
C ARG A 149 -24.88 1.40 -33.98
N GLU A 150 -25.65 0.57 -33.29
CA GLU A 150 -27.05 0.83 -32.95
C GLU A 150 -27.21 0.74 -31.43
N THR A 151 -28.25 1.38 -30.92
CA THR A 151 -28.58 1.32 -29.49
C THR A 151 -29.13 -0.06 -29.15
N CYS A 152 -28.44 -0.80 -28.29
CA CYS A 152 -28.86 -2.14 -27.91
C CYS A 152 -30.16 -2.10 -27.08
N GLY A 153 -31.22 -2.78 -27.55
CA GLY A 153 -32.51 -2.87 -26.85
C GLY A 153 -32.44 -3.50 -25.46
N GLY A 154 -31.38 -4.27 -25.16
CA GLY A 154 -31.19 -4.89 -23.84
C GLY A 154 -30.42 -4.06 -22.79
N CYS A 155 -29.48 -3.20 -23.19
CA CYS A 155 -28.63 -2.46 -22.24
C CYS A 155 -28.57 -0.94 -22.51
N GLY A 156 -29.22 -0.46 -23.57
CA GLY A 156 -29.26 0.96 -23.95
C GLY A 156 -27.94 1.50 -24.50
N GLN A 157 -26.88 0.69 -24.60
CA GLN A 157 -25.57 1.15 -25.03
C GLN A 157 -25.36 0.99 -26.55
N SER A 158 -24.58 1.89 -27.14
CA SER A 158 -24.25 1.90 -28.57
C SER A 158 -23.21 0.83 -28.90
N HIS A 159 -23.67 -0.25 -29.54
CA HIS A 159 -22.85 -1.40 -29.92
C HIS A 159 -23.16 -1.84 -31.34
N VAL A 160 -22.24 -2.56 -31.97
CA VAL A 160 -22.55 -3.28 -33.21
C VAL A 160 -23.50 -4.44 -32.87
N PRO A 161 -24.69 -4.53 -33.48
CA PRO A 161 -25.66 -5.59 -33.18
C PRO A 161 -25.08 -6.98 -33.48
N SER A 162 -25.24 -7.90 -32.53
CA SER A 162 -24.84 -9.30 -32.68
C SER A 162 -25.99 -10.19 -33.09
N LYS A 163 -27.21 -9.88 -32.63
CA LYS A 163 -28.45 -10.60 -32.93
C LYS A 163 -29.60 -9.59 -32.88
N ARG A 164 -30.70 -9.86 -33.58
CA ARG A 164 -31.96 -9.11 -33.45
C ARG A 164 -33.03 -9.96 -32.78
N THR A 165 -33.95 -9.33 -32.04
CA THR A 165 -35.14 -10.01 -31.51
C THR A 165 -36.16 -10.26 -32.63
N ALA A 166 -37.24 -10.99 -32.35
CA ALA A 166 -38.30 -11.26 -33.34
C ALA A 166 -38.98 -9.96 -33.81
N GLU A 167 -39.01 -8.95 -32.95
CA GLU A 167 -39.56 -7.61 -33.18
C GLU A 167 -38.53 -6.67 -33.85
N GLY A 168 -37.35 -7.18 -34.23
CA GLY A 168 -36.33 -6.44 -34.97
C GLY A 168 -35.36 -5.61 -34.11
N LEU A 169 -35.51 -5.60 -32.78
CA LEU A 169 -34.64 -4.82 -31.88
C LEU A 169 -33.20 -5.35 -31.88
N PRO A 170 -32.18 -4.49 -32.03
CA PRO A 170 -30.78 -4.92 -32.02
C PRO A 170 -30.30 -5.25 -30.61
N LEU A 171 -29.63 -6.39 -30.43
CA LEU A 171 -28.97 -6.79 -29.19
C LEU A 171 -27.45 -6.83 -29.37
N CYS A 172 -26.71 -6.26 -28.42
CA CYS A 172 -25.27 -6.38 -28.36
C CYS A 172 -24.84 -7.82 -28.05
N GLY A 173 -23.58 -8.16 -28.31
CA GLY A 173 -23.07 -9.53 -28.10
C GLY A 173 -23.21 -10.04 -26.66
N ASN A 174 -23.31 -9.16 -25.66
CA ASN A 174 -23.57 -9.55 -24.28
C ASN A 174 -25.07 -9.80 -24.03
N CYS A 175 -25.94 -8.87 -24.41
CA CYS A 175 -27.39 -9.01 -24.24
C CYS A 175 -28.00 -10.14 -25.08
N ALA A 176 -27.40 -10.46 -26.22
CA ALA A 176 -27.84 -11.57 -27.08
C ALA A 176 -27.49 -12.95 -26.51
N ARG A 177 -26.60 -13.04 -25.51
CA ARG A 177 -26.22 -14.31 -24.89
C ARG A 177 -27.28 -14.77 -23.89
N PRO A 178 -27.63 -16.07 -23.89
CA PRO A 178 -28.58 -16.60 -22.91
C PRO A 178 -28.05 -16.38 -21.48
N LYS A 179 -28.98 -16.07 -20.58
CA LYS A 179 -28.73 -15.94 -19.14
C LYS A 179 -29.41 -17.10 -18.42
N TYR A 180 -28.80 -17.55 -17.34
CA TYR A 180 -29.26 -18.68 -16.55
C TYR A 180 -29.23 -18.32 -15.06
N VAL A 181 -30.05 -18.98 -14.26
CA VAL A 181 -29.99 -18.89 -12.80
C VAL A 181 -28.80 -19.71 -12.31
N CYS A 182 -27.80 -19.04 -11.75
CA CYS A 182 -26.59 -19.70 -11.25
C CYS A 182 -26.92 -20.63 -10.07
N VAL A 183 -26.53 -21.91 -10.15
CA VAL A 183 -26.78 -22.87 -9.05
C VAL A 183 -25.93 -22.59 -7.80
N GLY A 184 -24.83 -21.85 -7.95
CA GLY A 184 -23.97 -21.48 -6.82
C GLY A 184 -24.40 -20.24 -6.04
N CYS A 185 -25.03 -19.25 -6.69
CA CYS A 185 -25.39 -17.98 -6.03
C CYS A 185 -26.81 -17.48 -6.31
N GLY A 186 -27.62 -18.22 -7.07
CA GLY A 186 -29.00 -17.89 -7.40
C GLY A 186 -29.18 -16.71 -8.37
N ARG A 187 -28.11 -16.06 -8.82
CA ARG A 187 -28.21 -14.88 -9.70
C ARG A 187 -28.43 -15.26 -11.16
N THR A 188 -29.28 -14.51 -11.84
CA THR A 188 -29.46 -14.60 -13.30
C THR A 188 -28.31 -13.91 -14.02
N ASP A 189 -27.39 -14.68 -14.58
CA ASP A 189 -26.20 -14.18 -15.28
C ASP A 189 -25.80 -15.13 -16.42
N HIS A 190 -24.79 -14.77 -17.21
CA HIS A 190 -24.24 -15.67 -18.22
C HIS A 190 -23.55 -16.88 -17.55
N ALA A 191 -23.85 -18.08 -18.05
CA ALA A 191 -23.19 -19.29 -17.60
C ALA A 191 -21.73 -19.30 -18.10
N LYS A 192 -20.78 -19.33 -17.17
CA LYS A 192 -19.37 -19.58 -17.47
C LYS A 192 -19.13 -21.05 -17.80
N LYS A 193 -19.83 -21.95 -17.11
CA LYS A 193 -19.81 -23.40 -17.35
C LYS A 193 -21.20 -23.99 -17.06
N LEU A 194 -21.66 -24.86 -17.95
CA LEU A 194 -22.81 -25.74 -17.71
C LEU A 194 -22.28 -27.01 -17.06
N THR A 195 -22.73 -27.30 -15.84
CA THR A 195 -22.40 -28.52 -15.09
C THR A 195 -23.62 -29.43 -15.04
N SER A 196 -23.44 -30.70 -14.64
CA SER A 196 -24.55 -31.63 -14.42
C SER A 196 -25.53 -31.16 -13.34
N ALA A 197 -25.05 -30.42 -12.33
CA ALA A 197 -25.88 -29.80 -11.30
C ALA A 197 -26.58 -28.51 -11.78
N GLY A 198 -26.19 -27.97 -12.95
CA GLY A 198 -26.75 -26.75 -13.55
C GLY A 198 -25.70 -25.69 -13.92
N PRO A 199 -26.14 -24.50 -14.38
CA PRO A 199 -25.26 -23.42 -14.84
C PRO A 199 -24.54 -22.71 -13.68
N LEU A 200 -23.24 -22.46 -13.83
CA LEU A 200 -22.44 -21.64 -12.91
C LEU A 200 -22.03 -20.32 -13.57
N CYS A 201 -22.22 -19.20 -12.87
CA CYS A 201 -21.72 -17.88 -13.29
C CYS A 201 -20.20 -17.78 -13.12
N GLN A 202 -19.58 -16.75 -13.71
CA GLN A 202 -18.13 -16.51 -13.62
C GLN A 202 -17.61 -16.43 -12.18
N ARG A 203 -18.44 -16.02 -11.22
CA ARG A 203 -18.06 -15.87 -9.80
C ARG A 203 -18.11 -17.19 -9.03
N CYS A 204 -19.06 -18.07 -9.37
CA CYS A 204 -19.22 -19.37 -8.72
C CYS A 204 -18.45 -20.49 -9.42
N TYR A 205 -17.99 -20.25 -10.65
CA TYR A 205 -17.14 -21.20 -11.36
C TYR A 205 -15.71 -21.12 -10.84
N ASP A 206 -15.29 -22.14 -10.10
CA ASP A 206 -13.90 -22.34 -9.75
C ASP A 206 -13.17 -23.09 -10.86
N ALA A 207 -12.06 -22.53 -11.33
CA ALA A 207 -11.29 -23.13 -12.40
C ALA A 207 -10.40 -24.23 -11.82
N PRO A 208 -10.34 -25.43 -12.43
CA PRO A 208 -9.50 -26.51 -11.90
C PRO A 208 -8.03 -26.08 -11.85
N ALA A 209 -7.40 -26.26 -10.69
CA ALA A 209 -5.99 -25.98 -10.50
C ALA A 209 -5.13 -26.89 -11.38
N ARG A 210 -4.12 -26.32 -12.03
CA ARG A 210 -3.18 -27.05 -12.90
C ARG A 210 -1.76 -26.60 -12.60
N ALA A 211 -0.78 -27.46 -12.85
CA ALA A 211 0.62 -27.11 -12.74
C ALA A 211 1.04 -26.16 -13.86
N CYS A 212 1.69 -25.05 -13.50
CA CYS A 212 2.32 -24.17 -14.48
C CYS A 212 3.53 -24.88 -15.12
N GLY A 213 3.55 -25.02 -16.45
CA GLY A 213 4.65 -25.64 -17.18
C GLY A 213 5.96 -24.83 -17.19
N GLN A 214 5.97 -23.63 -16.59
CA GLN A 214 7.17 -22.81 -16.40
C GLN A 214 7.69 -22.82 -14.96
N CYS A 215 6.82 -22.63 -13.96
CA CYS A 215 7.24 -22.51 -12.55
C CYS A 215 6.80 -23.67 -11.65
N GLY A 216 6.07 -24.66 -12.17
CA GLY A 216 5.61 -25.85 -11.44
C GLY A 216 4.48 -25.61 -10.44
N THR A 217 4.17 -24.35 -10.09
CA THR A 217 3.12 -24.02 -9.11
C THR A 217 1.75 -24.50 -9.59
N VAL A 218 1.03 -25.22 -8.71
CA VAL A 218 -0.33 -25.69 -8.95
C VAL A 218 -1.32 -24.60 -8.55
N GLY A 219 -2.13 -24.15 -9.50
CA GLY A 219 -3.11 -23.09 -9.27
C GLY A 219 -3.86 -22.70 -10.55
N PRO A 220 -4.64 -21.61 -10.52
CA PRO A 220 -5.33 -21.13 -11.71
C PRO A 220 -4.35 -20.65 -12.79
N ILE A 221 -4.53 -21.15 -14.01
CA ILE A 221 -3.68 -20.88 -15.18
C ILE A 221 -4.27 -19.72 -16.01
N ALA A 222 -3.43 -18.74 -16.33
CA ALA A 222 -3.79 -17.57 -17.14
C ALA A 222 -3.74 -17.84 -18.64
N VAL A 223 -2.71 -18.57 -19.09
CA VAL A 223 -2.55 -18.97 -20.50
C VAL A 223 -2.60 -20.48 -20.58
N ARG A 224 -3.61 -21.01 -21.27
CA ARG A 224 -3.74 -22.45 -21.51
C ARG A 224 -2.92 -22.87 -22.71
N ALA A 225 -2.27 -24.03 -22.60
CA ALA A 225 -1.57 -24.73 -23.65
C ALA A 225 -2.45 -24.88 -24.90
N GLN A 226 -2.01 -24.28 -26.01
CA GLN A 226 -2.53 -24.53 -27.34
C GLN A 226 -1.36 -24.70 -28.30
N ARG A 227 -1.44 -25.68 -29.21
CA ARG A 227 -0.45 -25.90 -30.28
C ARG A 227 1.00 -25.98 -29.79
N GLY A 228 1.26 -26.80 -28.77
CA GLY A 228 2.63 -27.04 -28.24
C GLY A 228 3.14 -26.03 -27.21
N LEU A 229 2.35 -25.01 -26.84
CA LEU A 229 2.67 -24.10 -25.74
C LEU A 229 2.38 -24.73 -24.37
N LYS A 230 3.07 -24.25 -23.33
CA LYS A 230 2.87 -24.71 -21.94
C LYS A 230 1.76 -23.93 -21.23
N ASP A 231 1.12 -24.55 -20.23
CA ASP A 231 0.22 -23.85 -19.30
C ASP A 231 1.02 -22.84 -18.46
N LEU A 232 0.62 -21.56 -18.41
CA LEU A 232 1.29 -20.52 -17.62
C LEU A 232 0.37 -19.91 -16.55
N CYS A 233 0.84 -19.84 -15.31
CA CYS A 233 0.15 -19.08 -14.26
C CYS A 233 0.19 -17.57 -14.55
N PHE A 234 -0.69 -16.78 -13.92
CA PHE A 234 -0.76 -15.32 -14.10
C PHE A 234 0.61 -14.64 -13.94
N ARG A 235 1.41 -15.07 -12.95
CA ARG A 235 2.76 -14.54 -12.71
C ARG A 235 3.73 -14.79 -13.87
N CYS A 236 3.71 -15.99 -14.44
CA CYS A 236 4.60 -16.38 -15.55
C CYS A 236 4.11 -15.83 -16.90
N ALA A 237 2.81 -15.61 -17.04
CA ALA A 237 2.23 -15.01 -18.23
C ALA A 237 2.56 -13.50 -18.32
N ASP A 238 2.52 -12.78 -17.19
CA ASP A 238 2.72 -11.33 -17.18
C ASP A 238 4.20 -10.91 -17.05
N ASN A 239 5.05 -11.71 -16.38
CA ASN A 239 6.48 -11.40 -16.20
C ASN A 239 7.37 -12.61 -16.56
N PRO A 240 7.83 -12.72 -17.82
CA PRO A 240 8.81 -13.75 -18.18
C PRO A 240 10.12 -13.54 -17.41
N TYR A 241 10.83 -14.62 -17.10
CA TYR A 241 12.19 -14.53 -16.55
C TYR A 241 13.16 -14.23 -17.69
N ALA A 242 14.01 -13.22 -17.50
CA ALA A 242 15.10 -12.91 -18.42
C ALA A 242 16.34 -12.45 -17.63
N ARG A 243 17.52 -12.49 -18.27
CA ARG A 243 18.71 -11.85 -17.71
C ARG A 243 18.49 -10.34 -17.66
N CYS A 244 18.55 -9.76 -16.46
CA CYS A 244 18.39 -8.33 -16.31
C CYS A 244 19.55 -7.59 -16.99
N ALA A 245 19.24 -6.61 -17.83
CA ALA A 245 20.23 -5.80 -18.54
C ALA A 245 21.13 -4.94 -17.62
N ILE A 246 20.76 -4.78 -16.35
CA ILE A 246 21.51 -3.96 -15.37
C ILE A 246 22.34 -4.85 -14.43
N CYS A 247 21.71 -5.81 -13.73
CA CYS A 247 22.44 -6.67 -12.79
C CYS A 247 22.91 -8.01 -13.37
N GLY A 248 22.55 -8.35 -14.61
CA GLY A 248 22.93 -9.61 -15.27
C GLY A 248 22.21 -10.86 -14.75
N HIS A 249 21.59 -10.83 -13.56
CA HIS A 249 20.91 -11.96 -12.96
C HIS A 249 19.62 -12.35 -13.70
N GLN A 250 19.30 -13.64 -13.70
CA GLN A 250 18.05 -14.17 -14.21
C GLN A 250 16.93 -13.87 -13.20
N CYS A 251 16.04 -12.95 -13.56
CA CYS A 251 14.99 -12.42 -12.67
C CYS A 251 13.67 -12.24 -13.44
N PRO A 252 12.53 -12.13 -12.73
CA PRO A 252 11.29 -11.67 -13.35
C PRO A 252 11.51 -10.27 -13.95
N VAL A 253 11.19 -10.12 -15.23
CA VAL A 253 11.23 -8.81 -15.89
C VAL A 253 10.16 -7.93 -15.27
N HIS A 254 10.49 -6.74 -14.76
CA HIS A 254 9.51 -5.77 -14.24
C HIS A 254 9.13 -4.74 -15.30
N THR A 255 10.12 -4.26 -16.07
CA THR A 255 9.91 -3.38 -17.20
C THR A 255 10.92 -3.69 -18.31
N ARG A 256 10.64 -3.21 -19.53
CA ARG A 256 11.58 -3.25 -20.65
C ARG A 256 11.93 -1.82 -21.04
N TRP A 257 13.18 -1.47 -20.80
CA TRP A 257 13.76 -0.21 -21.25
C TRP A 257 14.56 -0.45 -22.54
N PRO A 258 15.01 0.61 -23.23
CA PRO A 258 15.93 0.47 -24.35
C PRO A 258 17.21 -0.31 -24.02
N VAL A 259 17.71 -0.26 -22.77
CA VAL A 259 18.82 -1.14 -22.33
C VAL A 259 18.48 -2.63 -22.35
N GLY A 260 17.20 -2.99 -22.36
CA GLY A 260 16.70 -4.37 -22.28
C GLY A 260 15.76 -4.63 -21.10
N PRO A 261 15.53 -5.91 -20.74
CA PRO A 261 14.68 -6.29 -19.61
C PRO A 261 15.30 -5.91 -18.26
N VAL A 262 14.51 -5.32 -17.37
CA VAL A 262 14.98 -4.81 -16.06
C VAL A 262 14.16 -5.40 -14.93
N CYS A 263 14.82 -5.93 -13.90
CA CYS A 263 14.16 -6.46 -12.69
C CYS A 263 13.68 -5.32 -11.77
N LEU A 264 12.74 -5.61 -10.87
CA LEU A 264 12.16 -4.58 -9.97
C LEU A 264 13.20 -3.85 -9.12
N ARG A 265 14.23 -4.55 -8.63
CA ARG A 265 15.30 -3.96 -7.82
C ARG A 265 16.12 -2.94 -8.61
N CYS A 266 16.56 -3.31 -9.81
CA CYS A 266 17.32 -2.42 -10.70
C CYS A 266 16.45 -1.26 -11.20
N TYR A 267 15.18 -1.51 -11.48
CA TYR A 267 14.21 -0.46 -11.81
C TYR A 267 14.11 0.60 -10.71
N ARG A 268 13.85 0.17 -9.46
CA ARG A 268 13.73 1.08 -8.31
C ARG A 268 15.02 1.86 -8.05
N ARG A 269 16.18 1.19 -8.12
CA ARG A 269 17.48 1.83 -7.92
C ARG A 269 17.77 2.87 -9.00
N THR A 270 17.62 2.53 -10.27
CA THR A 270 17.94 3.44 -11.39
C THR A 270 17.06 4.69 -11.38
N ILE A 271 15.79 4.56 -11.00
CA ILE A 271 14.90 5.73 -10.90
C ILE A 271 15.18 6.54 -9.64
N ALA A 272 15.49 5.90 -8.51
CA ALA A 272 15.74 6.60 -7.24
C ALA A 272 17.08 7.34 -7.21
N TYR A 273 18.06 6.91 -8.00
CA TYR A 273 19.40 7.49 -8.08
C TYR A 273 19.74 7.83 -9.53
N PRO A 274 19.28 9.00 -10.02
CA PRO A 274 19.68 9.51 -11.32
C PRO A 274 21.20 9.69 -11.40
N GLU A 275 21.76 9.48 -12.59
CA GLU A 275 23.20 9.54 -12.87
C GLU A 275 23.46 10.52 -14.03
N THR A 276 24.71 10.95 -14.19
CA THR A 276 25.12 11.85 -15.28
C THR A 276 25.00 11.14 -16.63
N CYS A 277 24.20 11.70 -17.55
CA CYS A 277 24.02 11.15 -18.89
C CYS A 277 25.30 11.34 -19.73
N ALA A 278 25.80 10.26 -20.34
CA ALA A 278 27.00 10.31 -21.18
C ALA A 278 26.86 11.21 -22.43
N ALA A 279 25.64 11.44 -22.91
CA ALA A 279 25.38 12.25 -24.10
C ALA A 279 25.08 13.73 -23.82
N CYS A 280 24.22 14.04 -22.84
CA CYS A 280 23.82 15.43 -22.55
C CYS A 280 24.46 16.04 -21.30
N GLY A 281 25.20 15.28 -20.49
CA GLY A 281 25.83 15.78 -19.27
C GLY A 281 24.89 16.04 -18.09
N ASP A 282 23.56 16.02 -18.29
CA ASP A 282 22.59 16.23 -17.22
C ASP A 282 22.43 14.99 -16.31
N THR A 283 22.14 15.22 -15.03
CA THR A 283 21.74 14.18 -14.07
C THR A 283 20.32 13.68 -14.37
N LYS A 284 20.19 12.47 -14.93
CA LYS A 284 18.94 11.89 -15.45
C LYS A 284 18.79 10.41 -15.11
N VAL A 285 17.57 9.88 -15.20
CA VAL A 285 17.34 8.43 -15.19
C VAL A 285 17.82 7.82 -16.50
N LEU A 286 18.88 7.01 -16.44
CA LEU A 286 19.52 6.43 -17.61
C LEU A 286 18.88 5.09 -17.98
N ILE A 287 18.09 5.06 -19.06
CA ILE A 287 17.30 3.90 -19.49
C ILE A 287 17.77 3.29 -20.81
N ALA A 288 18.82 3.83 -21.42
CA ALA A 288 19.33 3.39 -22.71
C ALA A 288 20.86 3.27 -22.71
N LEU A 289 21.38 2.68 -23.78
CA LEU A 289 22.80 2.66 -24.12
C LEU A 289 22.99 3.44 -25.42
N ASP A 290 24.08 4.19 -25.55
CA ASP A 290 24.49 4.78 -26.81
C ASP A 290 25.28 3.79 -27.69
N ALA A 291 25.78 4.26 -28.84
CA ALA A 291 26.55 3.45 -29.78
C ALA A 291 27.89 2.91 -29.20
N THR A 292 28.41 3.53 -28.14
CA THR A 292 29.65 3.11 -27.45
C THR A 292 29.38 2.15 -26.29
N GLY A 293 28.11 1.92 -25.96
CA GLY A 293 27.70 1.11 -24.81
C GLY A 293 27.64 1.90 -23.50
N ALA A 294 27.74 3.24 -23.52
CA ALA A 294 27.60 4.07 -22.34
C ALA A 294 26.12 4.34 -22.01
N ARG A 295 25.80 4.55 -20.73
CA ARG A 295 24.42 4.76 -20.26
C ARG A 295 23.93 6.16 -20.62
N VAL A 296 22.76 6.25 -21.25
CA VAL A 296 22.12 7.52 -21.65
C VAL A 296 20.65 7.59 -21.22
N CYS A 297 20.14 8.82 -21.11
CA CYS A 297 18.75 9.08 -20.74
C CYS A 297 17.79 8.81 -21.92
N GLY A 298 16.48 8.74 -21.62
CA GLY A 298 15.47 8.43 -22.62
C GLY A 298 15.42 9.43 -23.79
N SER A 299 15.54 10.73 -23.51
CA SER A 299 15.54 11.77 -24.55
C SER A 299 16.74 11.64 -25.50
N CYS A 300 17.96 11.39 -24.97
CA CYS A 300 19.14 11.14 -25.78
C CYS A 300 19.04 9.85 -26.61
N ALA A 301 18.26 8.87 -26.15
CA ALA A 301 17.94 7.66 -26.91
C ALA A 301 16.71 7.80 -27.82
N ASN A 302 16.16 9.01 -27.96
CA ASN A 302 14.98 9.33 -28.75
C ASN A 302 13.72 8.54 -28.31
N VAL A 303 13.57 8.34 -27.00
CA VAL A 303 12.42 7.69 -26.35
C VAL A 303 11.68 8.69 -25.47
N SER A 304 10.34 8.65 -25.51
CA SER A 304 9.47 9.59 -24.78
C SER A 304 9.49 9.45 -23.25
N ILE A 305 10.17 8.43 -22.72
CA ILE A 305 10.22 8.14 -21.29
C ILE A 305 11.50 8.76 -20.71
N ASP A 306 11.39 9.92 -20.05
CA ASP A 306 12.55 10.66 -19.54
C ASP A 306 12.59 10.78 -18.00
N TYR A 307 11.52 10.33 -17.33
CA TYR A 307 11.34 10.43 -15.87
C TYR A 307 11.56 11.84 -15.31
N THR A 308 11.33 12.88 -16.11
CA THR A 308 11.47 14.28 -15.72
C THR A 308 10.18 14.79 -15.09
N CYS A 309 10.24 15.39 -13.91
CA CYS A 309 9.07 16.01 -13.29
C CYS A 309 8.57 17.18 -14.13
N ARG A 310 7.30 17.15 -14.56
CA ARG A 310 6.70 18.21 -15.40
C ARG A 310 6.64 19.61 -14.74
N SER A 311 6.70 19.67 -13.41
CA SER A 311 6.66 20.93 -12.66
C SER A 311 8.06 21.49 -12.35
N CYS A 312 8.93 20.73 -11.66
CA CYS A 312 10.26 21.22 -11.28
C CYS A 312 11.43 20.77 -12.16
N GLY A 313 11.21 19.95 -13.19
CA GLY A 313 12.28 19.45 -14.06
C GLY A 313 13.21 18.40 -13.43
N HIS A 314 13.03 18.05 -12.15
CA HIS A 314 13.87 17.04 -11.48
C HIS A 314 13.65 15.65 -12.09
N SER A 315 14.74 14.94 -12.40
CA SER A 315 14.68 13.57 -12.90
C SER A 315 14.61 12.58 -11.74
N GLY A 316 13.75 11.57 -11.82
CA GLY A 316 13.62 10.56 -10.77
C GLY A 316 12.23 9.93 -10.71
N PRO A 317 11.80 9.42 -9.53
CA PRO A 317 10.50 8.78 -9.42
C PRO A 317 9.36 9.78 -9.70
N GLN A 318 8.64 9.53 -10.79
CA GLN A 318 7.39 10.22 -11.10
C GLN A 318 6.23 9.55 -10.36
N HIS A 319 5.30 10.37 -9.88
CA HIS A 319 4.10 9.95 -9.19
C HIS A 319 2.87 10.42 -9.97
N TYR A 320 2.01 11.25 -9.36
CA TYR A 320 0.75 11.64 -9.97
C TYR A 320 1.00 12.59 -11.15
N ALA A 321 0.44 12.23 -12.31
CA ALA A 321 0.48 13.04 -13.53
C ALA A 321 1.91 13.53 -13.87
N GLY A 322 2.89 12.64 -13.87
CA GLY A 322 4.28 12.94 -14.29
C GLY A 322 5.02 13.94 -13.40
N MET A 323 4.56 14.19 -12.18
CA MET A 323 5.23 15.04 -11.20
C MET A 323 6.00 14.21 -10.17
N CYS A 324 7.11 14.74 -9.64
CA CYS A 324 7.77 14.13 -8.49
C CYS A 324 6.88 14.25 -7.24
N LEU A 325 7.12 13.42 -6.23
CA LEU A 325 6.33 13.42 -4.99
C LEU A 325 6.21 14.81 -4.34
N ARG A 326 7.30 15.60 -4.33
CA ARG A 326 7.29 16.97 -3.80
C ARG A 326 6.30 17.86 -4.55
N CYS A 327 6.38 17.91 -5.88
CA CYS A 327 5.47 18.70 -6.70
C CYS A 327 4.03 18.17 -6.63
N SER A 328 3.83 16.86 -6.51
CA SER A 328 2.51 16.29 -6.27
C SER A 328 1.90 16.76 -4.95
N VAL A 329 2.70 16.86 -3.87
CA VAL A 329 2.24 17.43 -2.58
C VAL A 329 1.84 18.90 -2.76
N VAL A 330 2.70 19.72 -3.38
CA VAL A 330 2.40 21.14 -3.65
C VAL A 330 1.08 21.28 -4.41
N GLN A 331 0.92 20.53 -5.50
CA GLN A 331 -0.30 20.60 -6.32
C GLN A 331 -1.53 20.11 -5.56
N ALA A 332 -1.43 19.00 -4.84
CA ALA A 332 -2.54 18.44 -4.08
C ALA A 332 -2.98 19.39 -2.95
N THR A 333 -2.03 20.01 -2.23
CA THR A 333 -2.36 21.02 -1.22
C THR A 333 -3.04 22.22 -1.86
N ARG A 334 -2.51 22.77 -2.96
CA ARG A 334 -3.13 23.91 -3.66
C ARG A 334 -4.59 23.64 -4.00
N LEU A 335 -4.88 22.47 -4.57
CA LEU A 335 -6.25 22.07 -4.90
C LEU A 335 -7.18 22.02 -3.67
N LEU A 336 -6.66 21.67 -2.49
CA LEU A 336 -7.44 21.57 -1.26
C LEU A 336 -7.67 22.91 -0.54
N ILE A 337 -6.79 23.90 -0.76
CA ILE A 337 -6.86 25.21 -0.10
C ILE A 337 -7.36 26.33 -1.01
N THR A 338 -7.67 26.02 -2.26
CA THR A 338 -8.30 26.97 -3.19
C THR A 338 -9.82 26.77 -3.12
N VAL A 339 -10.54 27.79 -2.66
CA VAL A 339 -12.01 27.81 -2.58
C VAL A 339 -12.52 28.85 -3.57
N ASP A 340 -13.48 28.46 -4.41
CA ASP A 340 -14.06 29.30 -5.48
C ASP A 340 -13.02 29.97 -6.40
N GLY A 341 -11.90 29.29 -6.63
CA GLY A 341 -10.80 29.78 -7.47
C GLY A 341 -9.86 30.77 -6.77
N THR A 342 -10.11 31.11 -5.50
CA THR A 342 -9.28 32.02 -4.70
C THR A 342 -8.49 31.28 -3.63
N MET A 343 -7.26 31.72 -3.36
CA MET A 343 -6.42 31.20 -2.29
C MET A 343 -6.13 32.34 -1.30
N ARG A 344 -6.28 32.05 -0.01
CA ARG A 344 -5.94 33.00 1.06
C ARG A 344 -4.44 33.34 1.06
N PRO A 345 -4.03 34.62 1.14
CA PRO A 345 -2.62 35.02 1.21
C PRO A 345 -1.86 34.36 2.36
N GLU A 346 -2.50 34.17 3.53
CA GLU A 346 -1.87 33.57 4.70
C GLU A 346 -1.52 32.07 4.50
N LEU A 347 -2.15 31.42 3.52
CA LEU A 347 -1.92 30.01 3.18
C LEU A 347 -1.03 29.82 1.94
N GLU A 348 -0.57 30.91 1.31
CA GLU A 348 0.17 30.85 0.04
C GLU A 348 1.44 29.99 0.13
N GLN A 349 2.13 30.04 1.27
CA GLN A 349 3.35 29.27 1.50
C GLN A 349 3.08 27.81 1.94
N LEU A 350 1.86 27.49 2.38
CA LEU A 350 1.52 26.19 2.96
C LEU A 350 1.84 24.99 2.04
N PRO A 351 1.55 25.04 0.71
CA PRO A 351 1.89 23.94 -0.20
C PRO A 351 3.39 23.61 -0.23
N VAL A 352 4.24 24.63 -0.21
CA VAL A 352 5.70 24.47 -0.22
C VAL A 352 6.17 23.93 1.13
N ILE A 353 5.65 24.48 2.22
CA ILE A 353 5.99 24.05 3.58
C ILE A 353 5.63 22.56 3.77
N LEU A 354 4.44 22.12 3.33
CA LEU A 354 4.03 20.71 3.42
C LEU A 354 4.90 19.79 2.58
N ALA A 355 5.31 20.24 1.40
CA ALA A 355 6.18 19.49 0.52
C ALA A 355 7.63 19.40 1.03
N ASP A 356 8.09 20.42 1.76
CA ASP A 356 9.47 20.50 2.22
C ASP A 356 9.71 19.96 3.62
N ARG A 357 8.77 20.14 4.57
CA ARG A 357 8.99 19.73 5.96
C ARG A 357 8.59 18.29 6.26
N GLY A 358 7.66 17.74 5.51
CA GLY A 358 7.27 16.33 5.62
C GLY A 358 8.08 15.41 4.70
N GLN A 359 8.00 14.10 4.96
CA GLN A 359 8.41 13.11 3.96
C GLN A 359 7.36 13.10 2.84
N PRO A 360 7.68 13.46 1.58
CA PRO A 360 6.67 13.73 0.55
C PRO A 360 5.69 12.58 0.30
N ALA A 361 6.14 11.33 0.35
CA ALA A 361 5.27 10.15 0.20
C ALA A 361 4.23 10.04 1.34
N SER A 362 4.65 10.31 2.57
CA SER A 362 3.80 10.27 3.76
C SER A 362 2.83 11.45 3.79
N THR A 363 3.30 12.65 3.43
CA THR A 363 2.45 13.84 3.30
C THR A 363 1.39 13.64 2.22
N LEU A 364 1.76 13.12 1.04
CA LEU A 364 0.80 12.88 -0.04
C LEU A 364 -0.27 11.85 0.36
N ARG A 365 0.13 10.77 1.06
CA ARG A 365 -0.82 9.80 1.63
C ARG A 365 -1.70 10.41 2.72
N TRP A 366 -1.18 11.36 3.49
CA TRP A 366 -1.96 12.07 4.49
C TRP A 366 -2.99 13.00 3.84
N LEU A 367 -2.61 13.74 2.79
CA LEU A 367 -3.50 14.62 2.03
C LEU A 367 -4.69 13.87 1.40
N SER A 368 -4.54 12.60 1.07
CA SER A 368 -5.63 11.78 0.53
C SER A 368 -6.63 11.29 1.58
N LYS A 369 -6.49 11.67 2.87
CA LYS A 369 -7.40 11.26 3.94
C LYS A 369 -8.52 12.29 4.11
N PRO A 370 -9.79 11.86 4.33
CA PRO A 370 -10.91 12.77 4.54
C PRO A 370 -10.70 13.78 5.68
N ALA A 371 -10.03 13.36 6.76
CA ALA A 371 -9.75 14.24 7.89
C ALA A 371 -8.73 15.35 7.55
N ALA A 372 -7.79 15.11 6.63
CA ALA A 372 -6.82 16.12 6.19
C ALA A 372 -7.48 17.13 5.25
N GLU A 373 -8.25 16.62 4.29
CA GLU A 373 -9.08 17.41 3.40
C GLU A 373 -10.04 18.32 4.17
N SER A 374 -10.80 17.77 5.13
CA SER A 374 -11.73 18.57 5.96
C SER A 374 -11.01 19.70 6.71
N VAL A 375 -9.88 19.43 7.38
CA VAL A 375 -9.15 20.47 8.11
C VAL A 375 -8.60 21.55 7.16
N LEU A 376 -8.01 21.16 6.04
CA LEU A 376 -7.46 22.12 5.08
C LEU A 376 -8.54 22.97 4.40
N HIS A 377 -9.68 22.37 4.08
CA HIS A 377 -10.83 23.09 3.53
C HIS A 377 -11.44 24.05 4.55
N THR A 378 -11.56 23.66 5.83
CA THR A 378 -12.01 24.58 6.90
C THR A 378 -11.06 25.78 7.03
N LEU A 379 -9.75 25.56 6.99
CA LEU A 379 -8.78 26.67 7.04
C LEU A 379 -8.87 27.61 5.83
N ALA A 380 -9.19 27.06 4.66
CA ALA A 380 -9.31 27.84 3.43
C ALA A 380 -10.64 28.60 3.33
N ALA A 381 -11.73 28.03 3.85
CA ALA A 381 -13.08 28.59 3.76
C ALA A 381 -13.45 29.55 4.90
N ASP A 382 -12.79 29.48 6.06
CA ASP A 382 -13.03 30.40 7.18
C ASP A 382 -12.66 31.84 6.75
N PRO A 383 -13.60 32.80 6.73
CA PRO A 383 -13.32 34.18 6.35
C PRO A 383 -12.54 34.95 7.41
N GLU A 384 -12.48 34.46 8.65
CA GLU A 384 -11.76 35.12 9.74
C GLU A 384 -10.22 35.02 9.58
N PRO A 385 -9.45 35.97 10.13
CA PRO A 385 -8.00 35.86 10.20
C PRO A 385 -7.56 34.54 10.84
N LEU A 386 -6.59 33.87 10.21
CA LEU A 386 -6.18 32.54 10.63
C LEU A 386 -5.67 32.55 12.08
N SER A 387 -6.36 31.81 12.95
CA SER A 387 -6.07 31.76 14.38
C SER A 387 -6.07 30.33 14.90
N HIS A 388 -5.59 30.16 16.14
CA HIS A 388 -5.72 28.88 16.84
C HIS A 388 -7.18 28.44 16.99
N ALA A 389 -8.11 29.40 17.07
CA ALA A 389 -9.54 29.15 17.23
C ALA A 389 -10.17 28.52 15.97
N THR A 390 -9.76 28.94 14.76
CA THR A 390 -10.17 28.30 13.50
C THR A 390 -9.88 26.80 13.51
N LEU A 391 -8.68 26.42 13.96
CA LEU A 391 -8.32 25.00 14.10
C LEU A 391 -9.07 24.31 15.23
N ASP A 392 -9.44 25.01 16.32
CA ASP A 392 -10.18 24.42 17.44
C ASP A 392 -11.63 24.05 17.07
N GLN A 393 -12.20 24.66 16.03
CA GLN A 393 -13.47 24.27 15.42
C GLN A 393 -13.40 22.89 14.72
N CYS A 394 -12.19 22.45 14.33
CA CYS A 394 -12.01 21.13 13.74
C CYS A 394 -12.05 20.03 14.82
N PRO A 395 -12.52 18.81 14.48
CA PRO A 395 -12.54 17.67 15.40
C PRO A 395 -11.15 17.40 16.03
N PRO A 396 -11.09 16.95 17.30
CA PRO A 396 -9.85 16.74 18.05
C PRO A 396 -9.07 15.49 17.60
N THR A 397 -8.64 15.50 16.35
CA THR A 397 -7.89 14.42 15.71
C THR A 397 -6.39 14.72 15.70
N ASN A 398 -5.57 13.67 15.52
CA ASN A 398 -4.14 13.83 15.26
C ASN A 398 -3.85 14.74 14.05
N THR A 399 -4.76 14.79 13.08
CA THR A 399 -4.64 15.66 11.90
C THR A 399 -4.68 17.13 12.28
N ARG A 400 -5.66 17.57 13.07
CA ARG A 400 -5.73 18.95 13.60
C ARG A 400 -4.43 19.34 14.30
N HIS A 401 -3.93 18.45 15.15
CA HIS A 401 -2.72 18.71 15.93
C HIS A 401 -1.45 18.77 15.07
N TRP A 402 -1.35 17.93 14.05
CA TRP A 402 -0.26 17.96 13.10
C TRP A 402 -0.28 19.24 12.24
N VAL A 403 -1.45 19.65 11.73
CA VAL A 403 -1.60 20.91 10.98
C VAL A 403 -1.29 22.11 11.85
N ARG A 404 -1.75 22.13 13.11
CA ARG A 404 -1.41 23.21 14.05
C ARG A 404 0.09 23.32 14.27
N ALA A 405 0.76 22.20 14.57
CA ALA A 405 2.21 22.18 14.80
C ALA A 405 2.97 22.71 13.57
N MET A 406 2.57 22.27 12.37
CA MET A 406 3.10 22.75 11.09
C MET A 406 2.94 24.26 10.89
N LEU A 407 1.75 24.81 11.14
CA LEU A 407 1.48 26.24 10.98
C LEU A 407 2.23 27.10 12.01
N VAL A 408 2.36 26.61 13.24
CA VAL A 408 3.18 27.27 14.28
C VAL A 408 4.65 27.28 13.90
N GLU A 409 5.18 26.13 13.48
CA GLU A 409 6.57 26.01 13.04
C GLU A 409 6.84 26.87 11.79
N ALA A 410 5.83 27.07 10.94
CA ALA A 410 5.92 27.94 9.76
C ALA A 410 5.82 29.43 10.09
N ASN A 411 5.65 29.79 11.37
CA ASN A 411 5.35 31.14 11.84
C ASN A 411 4.09 31.74 11.21
N ILE A 412 3.18 30.90 10.70
CA ILE A 412 1.85 31.31 10.24
C ILE A 412 0.92 31.49 11.45
N LEU A 413 1.07 30.66 12.49
CA LEU A 413 0.40 30.80 13.77
C LEU A 413 1.40 31.12 14.89
N PRO A 414 1.02 31.94 15.89
CA PRO A 414 1.89 32.19 17.04
C PRO A 414 2.10 30.91 17.85
N ARG A 415 3.24 30.81 18.54
CA ARG A 415 3.53 29.67 19.42
C ARG A 415 2.47 29.57 20.52
N ARG A 416 1.84 28.40 20.61
CA ARG A 416 0.86 28.04 21.65
C ARG A 416 1.40 26.84 22.42
N ASP A 417 1.38 26.91 23.74
CA ASP A 417 1.73 25.78 24.60
C ASP A 417 0.57 24.77 24.59
N GLU A 418 0.55 23.92 23.56
CA GLU A 418 -0.49 22.91 23.35
C GLU A 418 -0.73 22.02 24.60
N PRO A 419 0.29 21.63 25.41
CA PRO A 419 0.05 20.83 26.61
C PRO A 419 -0.79 21.51 27.70
N ILE A 420 -0.69 22.84 27.88
CA ILE A 420 -1.51 23.54 28.89
C ILE A 420 -2.94 23.74 28.38
N GLU A 421 -3.09 24.10 27.11
CA GLU A 421 -4.38 24.33 26.47
C GLU A 421 -5.24 23.06 26.42
N ARG A 422 -4.66 21.94 25.99
CA ARG A 422 -5.36 20.64 26.05
C ARG A 422 -5.64 20.18 27.46
N PHE A 423 -4.82 20.57 28.43
CA PHE A 423 -5.10 20.26 29.81
C PHE A 423 -6.34 21.03 30.29
N GLU A 424 -6.50 22.28 29.89
CA GLU A 424 -7.70 23.08 30.16
C GLU A 424 -8.96 22.51 29.49
N THR A 425 -8.90 22.18 28.20
CA THR A 425 -10.02 21.54 27.49
C THR A 425 -10.42 20.24 28.17
N TRP A 426 -9.45 19.38 28.50
CA TRP A 426 -9.70 18.12 29.18
C TRP A 426 -10.34 18.30 30.56
N VAL A 427 -9.95 19.33 31.33
CA VAL A 427 -10.60 19.63 32.62
C VAL A 427 -12.07 19.98 32.40
N ASN A 428 -12.38 20.82 31.42
CA ASN A 428 -13.76 21.22 31.13
C ASN A 428 -14.61 19.99 30.73
N GLU A 429 -14.12 19.18 29.78
CA GLU A 429 -14.78 17.96 29.33
C GLU A 429 -15.00 16.96 30.48
N LEU A 430 -13.96 16.70 31.28
CA LEU A 430 -14.08 15.83 32.44
C LEU A 430 -15.17 16.33 33.39
N THR A 431 -15.12 17.62 33.76
CA THR A 431 -16.08 18.18 34.73
C THR A 431 -17.52 18.20 34.23
N ALA A 432 -17.72 18.31 32.91
CA ALA A 432 -19.05 18.25 32.29
C ALA A 432 -19.62 16.82 32.30
N GLY A 433 -18.77 15.79 32.24
CA GLY A 433 -19.16 14.38 32.26
C GLY A 433 -19.35 13.77 33.65
N LEU A 434 -18.97 14.47 34.73
CA LEU A 434 -19.10 13.97 36.10
C LEU A 434 -20.50 14.21 36.68
N PRO A 435 -20.97 13.35 37.62
CA PRO A 435 -22.19 13.61 38.39
C PRO A 435 -22.15 14.97 39.07
N ALA A 436 -23.30 15.66 39.17
CA ALA A 436 -23.38 17.04 39.69
C ALA A 436 -22.68 17.23 41.05
N ARG A 437 -22.83 16.26 41.97
CA ARG A 437 -22.18 16.26 43.29
C ARG A 437 -20.65 16.21 43.21
N GLN A 438 -20.09 15.47 42.26
CA GLN A 438 -18.65 15.38 42.09
C GLN A 438 -18.11 16.57 41.30
N SER A 439 -18.85 17.02 40.27
CA SER A 439 -18.48 18.17 39.44
C SER A 439 -18.36 19.47 40.26
N SER A 440 -19.22 19.66 41.27
CA SER A 440 -19.18 20.81 42.18
C SER A 440 -17.90 20.88 43.03
N LEU A 441 -17.24 19.76 43.28
CA LEU A 441 -15.96 19.67 44.00
C LEU A 441 -14.76 19.67 43.05
N ILE A 442 -14.79 18.79 42.04
CA ILE A 442 -13.69 18.58 41.11
C ILE A 442 -13.48 19.79 40.21
N GLY A 443 -14.54 20.45 39.75
CA GLY A 443 -14.45 21.62 38.87
C GLY A 443 -13.66 22.78 39.50
N PRO A 444 -14.01 23.22 40.71
CA PRO A 444 -13.24 24.24 41.43
C PRO A 444 -11.82 23.80 41.79
N TYR A 445 -11.60 22.55 42.24
CA TYR A 445 -10.25 22.05 42.54
C TYR A 445 -9.36 22.05 41.29
N ALA A 446 -9.84 21.48 40.19
CA ALA A 446 -9.11 21.39 38.93
C ALA A 446 -8.76 22.79 38.39
N ARG A 447 -9.70 23.74 38.40
CA ARG A 447 -9.47 25.11 37.92
C ARG A 447 -8.55 25.93 38.82
N TRP A 448 -8.82 25.96 40.13
CA TRP A 448 -8.20 26.94 41.03
C TRP A 448 -6.92 26.43 41.68
N ALA A 449 -6.77 25.12 41.89
CA ALA A 449 -5.54 24.55 42.46
C ALA A 449 -4.61 24.05 41.35
N VAL A 450 -5.09 23.13 40.50
CA VAL A 450 -4.23 22.41 39.55
C VAL A 450 -3.91 23.27 38.32
N LEU A 451 -4.93 23.76 37.59
CA LEU A 451 -4.74 24.59 36.39
C LEU A 451 -4.07 25.93 36.71
N ARG A 452 -4.42 26.58 37.82
CA ARG A 452 -3.73 27.82 38.25
C ARG A 452 -2.23 27.61 38.48
N ALA A 453 -1.83 26.48 39.07
CA ALA A 453 -0.42 26.13 39.24
C ALA A 453 0.24 25.80 37.89
N ALA A 454 -0.47 25.09 37.03
CA ALA A 454 -0.03 24.74 35.68
C ALA A 454 0.22 25.99 34.81
N ARG A 455 -0.74 26.92 34.73
CA ARG A 455 -0.62 28.21 34.02
C ARG A 455 0.55 29.05 34.52
N ARG A 456 0.76 29.12 35.84
CA ARG A 456 1.92 29.83 36.42
C ARG A 456 3.26 29.21 35.99
N ARG A 457 3.33 27.88 35.91
CA ARG A 457 4.53 27.18 35.44
C ARG A 457 4.75 27.40 33.94
N ALA A 458 3.70 27.30 33.13
CA ALA A 458 3.72 27.55 31.69
C ALA A 458 4.33 28.92 31.37
N ARG A 459 3.84 29.98 32.03
CA ARG A 459 4.35 31.35 31.84
C ARG A 459 5.84 31.54 32.16
N ARG A 460 6.42 30.72 33.04
CA ARG A 460 7.82 30.88 33.48
C ARG A 460 8.81 30.07 32.67
N ARG A 461 8.46 28.85 32.25
CA ARG A 461 9.41 27.88 31.68
C ARG A 461 8.80 27.00 30.57
N GLY A 462 7.64 27.37 30.02
CA GLY A 462 6.84 26.50 29.17
C GLY A 462 6.16 25.37 29.94
N TYR A 463 5.33 24.58 29.25
CA TYR A 463 4.57 23.48 29.86
C TYR A 463 4.72 22.18 29.08
N THR A 464 5.24 21.14 29.74
CA THR A 464 5.51 19.83 29.10
C THR A 464 4.29 18.91 29.13
N THR A 465 4.22 17.95 28.20
CA THR A 465 3.20 16.87 28.20
C THR A 465 3.20 16.08 29.51
N GLY A 466 4.37 15.68 30.03
CA GLY A 466 4.47 14.95 31.30
C GLY A 466 3.94 15.74 32.50
N ALA A 467 4.11 17.06 32.52
CA ALA A 467 3.50 17.92 33.54
C ALA A 467 1.97 17.96 33.42
N ALA A 468 1.43 18.00 32.21
CA ALA A 468 -0.01 17.89 31.96
C ALA A 468 -0.56 16.55 32.45
N ASP A 469 0.10 15.44 32.12
CA ASP A 469 -0.34 14.10 32.54
C ASP A 469 -0.27 13.91 34.05
N SER A 470 0.76 14.44 34.72
CA SER A 470 0.80 14.48 36.19
C SER A 470 -0.36 15.28 36.78
N GLY A 471 -0.71 16.42 36.17
CA GLY A 471 -1.89 17.21 36.56
C GLY A 471 -3.20 16.46 36.39
N ARG A 472 -3.38 15.78 35.24
CA ARG A 472 -4.53 14.91 34.96
C ARG A 472 -4.64 13.79 35.98
N GLU A 473 -3.52 13.15 36.31
CA GLU A 473 -3.51 12.02 37.23
C GLU A 473 -3.88 12.43 38.67
N ARG A 474 -3.47 13.62 39.11
CA ARG A 474 -3.93 14.17 40.40
C ARG A 474 -5.45 14.37 40.43
N ILE A 475 -6.02 14.89 39.34
CA ILE A 475 -7.47 15.10 39.22
C ILE A 475 -8.20 13.75 39.14
N ARG A 476 -7.73 12.80 38.32
CA ARG A 476 -8.29 11.44 38.26
C ARG A 476 -8.22 10.72 39.60
N THR A 477 -7.14 10.90 40.35
CA THR A 477 -7.00 10.32 41.70
C THR A 477 -8.04 10.89 42.65
N ALA A 478 -8.34 12.19 42.58
CA ALA A 478 -9.43 12.80 43.33
C ALA A 478 -10.81 12.26 42.92
N VAL A 479 -11.07 12.10 41.61
CA VAL A 479 -12.31 11.49 41.10
C VAL A 479 -12.46 10.05 41.64
N ARG A 480 -11.41 9.22 41.56
CA ARG A 480 -11.42 7.85 42.09
C ARG A 480 -11.67 7.76 43.60
N LEU A 481 -11.27 8.77 44.37
CA LEU A 481 -11.62 8.84 45.79
C LEU A 481 -13.12 9.11 45.95
N LEU A 482 -13.67 10.06 45.19
CA LEU A 482 -15.11 10.37 45.25
C LEU A 482 -15.97 9.20 44.79
N ASP A 483 -15.58 8.50 43.71
CA ASP A 483 -16.26 7.28 43.25
C ASP A 483 -16.27 6.22 44.34
N HIS A 484 -15.14 5.99 45.02
CA HIS A 484 -15.06 5.03 46.12
C HIS A 484 -15.94 5.40 47.32
N LEU A 485 -16.07 6.70 47.64
CA LEU A 485 -16.96 7.16 48.70
C LEU A 485 -18.43 6.98 48.32
N ASP A 486 -18.77 7.30 47.07
CA ASP A 486 -20.12 7.11 46.54
C ASP A 486 -20.53 5.63 46.53
N GLU A 487 -19.62 4.72 46.17
CA GLU A 487 -19.83 3.26 46.22
C GLU A 487 -20.14 2.76 47.63
N GLN A 488 -19.58 3.40 48.66
CA GLN A 488 -19.82 3.07 50.07
C GLN A 488 -20.96 3.88 50.69
N GLY A 489 -21.61 4.77 49.92
CA GLY A 489 -22.66 5.66 50.41
C GLY A 489 -22.18 6.73 51.39
N ILE A 490 -20.89 7.06 51.39
CA ILE A 490 -20.27 8.00 52.33
C ILE A 490 -20.15 9.38 51.69
N GLN A 491 -20.57 10.42 52.39
CA GLN A 491 -20.38 11.80 51.91
C GLN A 491 -18.94 12.25 52.12
N VAL A 492 -18.44 13.13 51.25
CA VAL A 492 -17.07 13.68 51.39
C VAL A 492 -16.84 14.40 52.72
N GLY A 493 -17.89 14.97 53.31
CA GLY A 493 -17.83 15.65 54.61
C GLY A 493 -17.54 14.69 55.76
N ASP A 494 -17.95 13.43 55.62
CA ASP A 494 -17.82 12.37 56.62
C ASP A 494 -16.54 11.54 56.41
N LEU A 495 -15.67 11.93 55.47
CA LEU A 495 -14.39 11.28 55.25
C LEU A 495 -13.51 11.39 56.50
N THR A 496 -13.13 10.25 57.06
CA THR A 496 -12.27 10.14 58.26
C THR A 496 -10.83 9.77 57.90
N GLN A 497 -9.90 10.00 58.84
CA GLN A 497 -8.49 9.65 58.68
C GLN A 497 -8.28 8.13 58.42
N PRO A 498 -8.90 7.20 59.17
CA PRO A 498 -8.75 5.76 58.89
C PRO A 498 -9.23 5.34 57.51
N MET A 499 -10.30 5.94 57.00
CA MET A 499 -10.80 5.67 55.66
C MET A 499 -9.82 6.14 54.58
N LEU A 500 -9.26 7.34 54.75
CA LEU A 500 -8.25 7.88 53.84
C LEU A 500 -6.97 7.04 53.85
N ASP A 501 -6.51 6.63 55.03
CA ASP A 501 -5.33 5.78 55.18
C ASP A 501 -5.56 4.40 54.56
N GLY A 502 -6.73 3.79 54.81
CA GLY A 502 -7.14 2.54 54.17
C GLY A 502 -7.23 2.65 52.65
N TRP A 503 -7.78 3.74 52.12
CA TRP A 503 -7.87 3.98 50.68
C TRP A 503 -6.50 4.22 50.05
N THR A 504 -5.57 4.91 50.73
CA THR A 504 -4.21 5.08 50.22
C THR A 504 -3.39 3.78 50.28
N ALA A 505 -3.67 2.91 51.25
CA ALA A 505 -3.06 1.59 51.43
C ALA A 505 -1.52 1.61 51.37
N GLY A 506 -0.89 2.67 51.89
CA GLY A 506 0.57 2.83 51.85
C GLY A 506 1.17 3.07 50.45
N ASN A 507 0.36 3.27 49.42
CA ASN A 507 0.85 3.49 48.06
C ASN A 507 1.40 4.92 47.89
N ALA A 508 2.72 5.05 47.77
CA ALA A 508 3.41 6.33 47.66
C ALA A 508 2.89 7.24 46.53
N GLN A 509 2.60 6.67 45.36
CA GLN A 509 2.12 7.43 44.21
C GLN A 509 0.68 7.93 44.44
N ARG A 510 -0.19 7.09 44.99
CA ARG A 510 -1.57 7.45 45.33
C ARG A 510 -1.59 8.56 46.40
N SER A 511 -0.80 8.42 47.47
CA SER A 511 -0.66 9.43 48.52
C SER A 511 -0.14 10.76 47.96
N ALA A 512 0.90 10.74 47.13
CA ALA A 512 1.44 11.96 46.51
C ALA A 512 0.43 12.67 45.59
N ASN A 513 -0.36 11.90 44.84
CA ASN A 513 -1.36 12.46 43.93
C ASN A 513 -2.58 13.04 44.66
N ILE A 514 -3.04 12.41 45.75
CA ILE A 514 -4.24 12.83 46.48
C ILE A 514 -3.98 13.98 47.47
N ALA A 515 -2.74 14.13 47.96
CA ALA A 515 -2.37 15.13 48.98
C ALA A 515 -2.85 16.56 48.66
N GLY A 516 -2.74 16.98 47.39
CA GLY A 516 -3.19 18.30 46.96
C GLY A 516 -4.71 18.50 47.05
N PHE A 517 -5.50 17.45 46.83
CA PHE A 517 -6.95 17.50 46.91
C PHE A 517 -7.44 17.52 48.36
N ILE A 518 -6.87 16.67 49.22
CA ILE A 518 -7.21 16.66 50.66
C ILE A 518 -6.87 18.00 51.31
N HIS A 519 -5.69 18.55 51.00
CA HIS A 519 -5.33 19.89 51.47
C HIS A 519 -6.33 20.96 50.99
N TRP A 520 -6.79 20.87 49.74
CA TRP A 520 -7.77 21.80 49.18
C TRP A 520 -9.16 21.67 49.85
N LEU A 521 -9.60 20.45 50.17
CA LEU A 521 -10.84 20.20 50.92
C LEU A 521 -10.75 20.79 52.34
N ALA A 522 -9.64 20.56 53.04
CA ALA A 522 -9.39 21.07 54.38
C ALA A 522 -9.38 22.61 54.41
N GLN A 523 -8.69 23.25 53.45
CA GLN A 523 -8.68 24.72 53.31
C GLN A 523 -10.08 25.32 53.13
N ARG A 524 -11.03 24.55 52.58
CA ARG A 524 -12.42 24.98 52.35
C ARG A 524 -13.39 24.52 53.43
N ARG A 525 -12.90 23.84 54.48
CA ARG A 525 -13.70 23.26 55.57
C ARG A 525 -14.83 22.35 55.07
N ILE A 526 -14.54 21.57 54.02
CA ILE A 526 -15.51 20.62 53.44
C ILE A 526 -15.53 19.31 54.23
N THR A 527 -14.38 18.89 54.78
CA THR A 527 -14.27 17.72 55.64
C THR A 527 -14.51 18.09 57.10
N ALA A 528 -15.16 17.20 57.86
CA ALA A 528 -15.44 17.42 59.28
C ALA A 528 -14.18 17.41 60.17
N SER A 529 -13.09 16.79 59.69
CA SER A 529 -11.81 16.69 60.40
C SER A 529 -10.63 17.14 59.53
N ASP A 530 -9.53 17.55 60.19
CA ASP A 530 -8.28 17.95 59.52
C ASP A 530 -7.50 16.69 59.11
N LEU A 531 -7.73 16.25 57.87
CA LEU A 531 -7.15 15.03 57.31
C LEU A 531 -5.69 15.25 56.89
N LYS A 532 -4.82 14.32 57.27
CA LYS A 532 -3.40 14.34 56.95
C LYS A 532 -3.05 13.22 55.97
N VAL A 533 -2.36 13.57 54.90
CA VAL A 533 -1.82 12.57 53.95
C VAL A 533 -0.34 12.35 54.26
N VAL A 534 0.00 11.14 54.70
CA VAL A 534 1.40 10.75 54.90
C VAL A 534 2.04 10.44 53.54
N LEU A 535 3.02 11.27 53.15
CA LEU A 535 3.79 11.04 51.94
C LEU A 535 4.82 9.93 52.18
N GLN A 536 4.57 8.76 51.57
CA GLN A 536 5.50 7.64 51.62
C GLN A 536 6.71 7.89 50.71
N ARG A 537 7.91 7.48 51.14
CA ARG A 537 9.09 7.50 50.29
C ARG A 537 8.98 6.37 49.25
N PRO A 538 9.31 6.62 47.97
CA PRO A 538 9.38 5.55 46.97
C PRO A 538 10.37 4.48 47.45
N ALA A 539 9.98 3.21 47.36
CA ALA A 539 10.89 2.09 47.61
C ALA A 539 12.04 2.12 46.59
N LEU A 540 13.22 1.66 47.00
CA LEU A 540 14.32 1.40 46.08
C LEU A 540 13.92 0.30 45.10
N PRO A 541 14.50 0.24 43.89
CA PRO A 541 14.11 -0.76 42.89
C PRO A 541 14.27 -2.18 43.44
N SER A 542 13.19 -2.98 43.35
CA SER A 542 13.17 -4.38 43.76
C SER A 542 13.79 -5.33 42.73
N GLU A 543 14.00 -4.85 41.51
CA GLU A 543 14.51 -5.62 40.37
C GLU A 543 15.66 -4.86 39.71
N ILE A 544 16.79 -5.54 39.55
CA ILE A 544 17.96 -5.05 38.84
C ILE A 544 18.36 -6.15 37.85
N VAL A 545 18.44 -5.82 36.57
CA VAL A 545 18.92 -6.74 35.51
C VAL A 545 20.29 -7.29 35.89
N CYS A 546 20.61 -8.56 35.61
CA CYS A 546 21.95 -9.12 35.82
C CYS A 546 23.05 -8.33 35.07
N GLU A 547 24.28 -8.33 35.58
CA GLU A 547 25.41 -7.63 34.94
C GLU A 547 25.77 -8.20 33.56
N ASP A 548 25.82 -9.53 33.42
CA ASP A 548 26.13 -10.17 32.12
C ASP A 548 25.09 -9.81 31.05
N ALA A 549 23.80 -9.87 31.41
CA ALA A 549 22.70 -9.48 30.53
C ALA A 549 22.73 -7.97 30.19
N HIS A 550 23.36 -7.14 31.03
CA HIS A 550 23.54 -5.73 30.75
C HIS A 550 24.66 -5.51 29.73
N HIS A 551 25.81 -6.18 29.90
CA HIS A 551 26.93 -6.11 28.95
C HIS A 551 26.57 -6.70 27.58
N GLU A 552 25.90 -7.85 27.54
CA GLU A 552 25.46 -8.48 26.28
C GLU A 552 24.58 -7.55 25.45
N ARG A 553 23.72 -6.76 26.10
CA ARG A 553 22.90 -5.75 25.42
C ARG A 553 23.74 -4.60 24.89
N ILE A 554 24.75 -4.13 25.62
CA ILE A 554 25.65 -3.08 25.14
C ILE A 554 26.38 -3.56 23.88
N ASP A 555 26.96 -4.76 23.92
CA ASP A 555 27.71 -5.34 22.81
C ASP A 555 26.83 -5.50 21.57
N ARG A 556 25.62 -6.05 21.74
CA ARG A 556 24.63 -6.19 20.66
C ARG A 556 24.31 -4.86 19.97
N LEU A 557 24.18 -3.77 20.74
CA LEU A 557 23.91 -2.44 20.18
C LEU A 557 25.14 -1.79 19.55
N LEU A 558 26.36 -2.13 19.99
CA LEU A 558 27.61 -1.65 19.39
C LEU A 558 27.89 -2.35 18.05
N ASP A 559 27.77 -3.67 18.01
CA ASP A 559 28.08 -4.48 16.81
C ASP A 559 27.04 -4.27 15.71
N GLY A 560 25.76 -4.15 16.08
CA GLY A 560 24.67 -3.96 15.14
C GLY A 560 24.38 -5.23 14.34
N ASP A 561 23.51 -6.09 14.87
CA ASP A 561 23.02 -7.31 14.21
C ASP A 561 22.03 -7.05 13.04
N GLY A 562 21.68 -5.78 12.79
CA GLY A 562 20.78 -5.34 11.73
C GLY A 562 19.28 -5.33 12.09
N ALA A 563 18.89 -5.74 13.30
CA ALA A 563 17.48 -5.79 13.69
C ALA A 563 16.92 -4.43 14.18
N GLN A 564 17.78 -3.49 14.60
CA GLN A 564 17.41 -2.23 15.24
C GLN A 564 17.97 -1.04 14.46
N ASP A 565 17.15 -0.01 14.31
CA ASP A 565 17.58 1.21 13.64
C ASP A 565 18.59 2.00 14.49
N LEU A 566 19.42 2.80 13.82
CA LEU A 566 20.49 3.60 14.45
C LEU A 566 19.99 4.44 15.64
N SER A 567 18.79 5.02 15.52
CA SER A 567 18.21 5.81 16.62
C SER A 567 17.93 4.97 17.87
N THR A 568 17.43 3.75 17.73
CA THR A 568 17.18 2.87 18.88
C THR A 568 18.48 2.41 19.52
N ARG A 569 19.51 2.13 18.70
CA ARG A 569 20.85 1.76 19.19
C ARG A 569 21.47 2.87 20.03
N VAL A 570 21.52 4.10 19.50
CA VAL A 570 22.07 5.24 20.23
C VAL A 570 21.27 5.53 21.50
N ALA A 571 19.94 5.56 21.44
CA ALA A 571 19.11 5.79 22.62
C ALA A 571 19.32 4.71 23.70
N GLY A 572 19.38 3.43 23.29
CA GLY A 572 19.62 2.31 24.18
C GLY A 572 20.97 2.40 24.87
N LEU A 573 22.04 2.72 24.13
CA LEU A 573 23.38 2.91 24.70
C LEU A 573 23.42 4.08 25.70
N LEU A 574 22.72 5.19 25.43
CA LEU A 574 22.64 6.30 26.39
C LEU A 574 21.90 5.92 27.68
N VAL A 575 20.89 5.04 27.59
CA VAL A 575 20.19 4.50 28.77
C VAL A 575 21.09 3.51 29.52
N LEU A 576 21.75 2.58 28.82
CA LEU A 576 22.52 1.51 29.42
C LEU A 576 23.83 2.01 30.04
N LEU A 577 24.55 2.92 29.39
CA LEU A 577 25.84 3.41 29.88
C LEU A 577 25.70 4.54 30.90
N TYR A 578 24.78 5.48 30.65
CA TYR A 578 24.70 6.73 31.42
C TYR A 578 23.46 6.82 32.29
N GLY A 579 22.54 5.85 32.23
CA GLY A 579 21.24 5.99 32.87
C GLY A 579 20.58 7.30 32.43
N ALA A 580 20.64 7.67 31.15
CA ALA A 580 20.01 8.88 30.64
C ALA A 580 18.47 8.75 30.67
N ARG A 581 17.73 9.82 30.99
CA ARG A 581 16.26 9.77 30.97
C ARG A 581 15.76 9.91 29.54
N LEU A 582 14.68 9.21 29.19
CA LEU A 582 14.03 9.40 27.87
C LEU A 582 13.60 10.85 27.63
N THR A 583 13.26 11.59 28.70
CA THR A 583 12.93 13.02 28.61
C THR A 583 14.12 13.90 28.24
N GLN A 584 15.34 13.48 28.57
CA GLN A 584 16.60 14.13 28.16
C GLN A 584 16.96 13.69 26.74
N ILE A 585 16.96 12.38 26.48
CA ILE A 585 17.35 11.81 25.18
C ILE A 585 16.52 12.38 24.04
N GLN A 586 15.19 12.45 24.19
CA GLN A 586 14.33 12.99 23.12
C GLN A 586 14.66 14.44 22.75
N GLN A 587 15.20 15.23 23.68
CA GLN A 587 15.46 16.67 23.46
C GLN A 587 16.83 16.94 22.84
N LEU A 588 17.69 15.93 22.74
CA LEU A 588 19.04 16.10 22.21
C LEU A 588 19.01 16.59 20.76
N THR A 589 19.78 17.63 20.49
CA THR A 589 19.97 18.19 19.15
C THR A 589 21.40 18.01 18.66
N THR A 590 21.63 18.33 17.39
CA THR A 590 22.98 18.45 16.83
C THR A 590 23.84 19.49 17.52
N GLY A 591 23.26 20.46 18.25
CA GLY A 591 23.98 21.46 19.04
C GLY A 591 24.51 20.90 20.36
N ASP A 592 23.94 19.80 20.86
CA ASP A 592 24.41 19.12 22.06
C ASP A 592 25.62 18.21 21.81
N ILE A 593 26.06 18.09 20.54
CA ILE A 593 27.23 17.29 20.14
C ILE A 593 28.37 18.21 19.77
N THR A 594 29.54 17.96 20.37
CA THR A 594 30.79 18.62 19.98
C THR A 594 31.81 17.56 19.61
N THR A 595 32.41 17.69 18.42
CA THR A 595 33.49 16.80 17.97
C THR A 595 34.80 17.58 18.03
N SER A 596 35.77 17.11 18.82
CA SER A 596 37.08 17.75 18.96
C SER A 596 38.19 16.71 19.08
N ALA A 597 39.26 16.86 18.29
CA ALA A 597 40.47 16.03 18.33
C ALA A 597 40.21 14.51 18.37
N GLY A 598 39.23 14.02 17.59
CA GLY A 598 38.87 12.60 17.53
C GLY A 598 37.98 12.10 18.69
N SER A 599 37.67 12.96 19.66
CA SER A 599 36.70 12.67 20.73
C SER A 599 35.33 13.28 20.43
N THR A 600 34.27 12.59 20.86
CA THR A 600 32.89 13.08 20.72
C THR A 600 32.34 13.36 22.11
N LEU A 601 31.90 14.59 22.32
CA LEU A 601 31.29 15.07 23.55
C LEU A 601 29.78 15.21 23.35
N ILE A 602 29.00 14.78 24.34
CA ILE A 602 27.54 14.94 24.34
C ILE A 602 27.07 15.66 25.61
N LYS A 603 26.18 16.64 25.46
CA LYS A 603 25.59 17.37 26.58
C LYS A 603 24.23 16.79 26.98
N LEU A 604 24.22 15.85 27.93
CA LEU A 604 22.96 15.28 28.48
C LEU A 604 22.27 16.20 29.52
N ALA A 605 23.05 17.08 30.16
CA ALA A 605 22.57 18.02 31.17
C ALA A 605 23.38 19.33 31.12
N GLN A 606 24.07 19.70 32.21
CA GLN A 606 24.81 20.96 32.27
C GLN A 606 26.20 20.85 31.65
N HIS A 607 26.92 19.76 31.93
CA HIS A 607 28.29 19.55 31.47
C HIS A 607 28.34 18.49 30.35
N PRO A 608 29.23 18.65 29.36
CA PRO A 608 29.44 17.66 28.31
C PRO A 608 30.17 16.43 28.84
N LEU A 609 29.76 15.25 28.36
CA LEU A 609 30.35 13.95 28.64
C LEU A 609 31.12 13.44 27.42
N GLN A 610 32.34 12.96 27.64
CA GLN A 610 33.10 12.30 26.57
C GLN A 610 32.57 10.90 26.35
N LEU A 611 32.15 10.61 25.11
CA LEU A 611 31.67 9.30 24.72
C LEU A 611 32.84 8.36 24.39
N PRO A 612 32.73 7.06 24.74
CA PRO A 612 33.59 6.02 24.18
C PRO A 612 33.55 6.08 22.66
N ALA A 613 34.71 5.87 22.00
CA ALA A 613 34.85 6.05 20.55
C ALA A 613 33.79 5.28 19.72
N PRO A 614 33.44 4.01 20.02
CA PRO A 614 32.39 3.30 19.29
C PRO A 614 31.01 3.97 19.39
N VAL A 615 30.66 4.46 20.59
CA VAL A 615 29.40 5.18 20.83
C VAL A 615 29.41 6.55 20.14
N GLY A 616 30.54 7.25 20.21
CA GLY A 616 30.75 8.53 19.54
C GLY A 616 30.56 8.43 18.03
N ALA A 617 31.06 7.36 17.40
CA ALA A 617 30.86 7.10 15.97
C ALA A 617 29.37 6.98 15.61
N LEU A 618 28.60 6.18 16.36
CA LEU A 618 27.15 6.01 16.15
C LEU A 618 26.38 7.33 16.37
N VAL A 619 26.76 8.12 17.37
CA VAL A 619 26.16 9.44 17.62
C VAL A 619 26.44 10.42 16.48
N ASN A 620 27.66 10.43 15.95
CA ASN A 620 28.02 11.27 14.80
C ASN A 620 27.29 10.83 13.52
N GLU A 621 27.14 9.53 13.28
CA GLU A 621 26.34 8.99 12.17
C GLU A 621 24.87 9.43 12.31
N LEU A 622 24.30 9.32 13.51
CA LEU A 622 22.93 9.76 13.78
C LEU A 622 22.77 11.27 13.58
N ALA A 623 23.75 12.07 14.03
CA ALA A 623 23.75 13.52 13.84
C ALA A 623 23.84 13.91 12.35
N ALA A 624 24.64 13.19 11.56
CA ALA A 624 24.72 13.40 10.12
C ALA A 624 23.40 13.04 9.42
N ALA A 625 22.75 11.94 9.82
CA ALA A 625 21.43 11.58 9.33
C ALA A 625 20.39 12.65 9.69
N ALA A 626 20.41 13.16 10.94
CA ALA A 626 19.49 14.18 11.42
C ALA A 626 19.62 15.51 10.66
N ARG A 627 20.84 15.95 10.30
CA ARG A 627 21.07 17.16 9.48
C ARG A 627 20.46 17.06 8.09
N ASN A 628 20.38 15.85 7.54
CA ASN A 628 19.76 15.59 6.24
C ASN A 628 18.23 15.39 6.34
N GLU A 629 17.70 15.28 7.56
CA GLU A 629 16.30 15.00 7.82
C GLU A 629 15.52 16.28 8.11
N ARG A 630 14.78 16.77 7.11
CA ARG A 630 14.07 18.06 7.19
C ARG A 630 13.09 18.16 8.35
N ARG A 631 12.45 17.06 8.75
CA ARG A 631 11.53 17.03 9.92
C ARG A 631 12.24 17.16 11.26
N ALA A 632 13.54 16.87 11.32
CA ALA A 632 14.34 16.99 12.54
C ALA A 632 14.71 18.44 12.86
N ARG A 633 14.65 19.34 11.86
CA ARG A 633 15.05 20.73 12.01
C ARG A 633 14.22 21.44 13.06
N THR A 634 14.89 22.07 14.01
CA THR A 634 14.28 22.89 15.06
C THR A 634 14.11 24.33 14.57
N PRO A 635 13.24 25.13 15.21
CA PRO A 635 13.09 26.54 14.89
C PRO A 635 14.38 27.35 14.98
N ASN A 636 15.33 26.93 15.82
CA ASN A 636 16.61 27.59 16.04
C ASN A 636 17.68 27.19 15.00
N GLY A 637 17.34 26.33 14.03
CA GLY A 637 18.24 25.90 12.96
C GLY A 637 19.05 24.63 13.26
N GLU A 638 18.98 24.09 14.48
CA GLU A 638 19.56 22.79 14.84
C GLU A 638 18.67 21.63 14.39
N HIS A 639 19.07 20.38 14.64
CA HIS A 639 18.26 19.20 14.31
C HIS A 639 18.14 18.27 15.51
N TYR A 640 16.93 17.84 15.86
CA TYR A 640 16.73 16.79 16.87
C TYR A 640 17.40 15.49 16.40
N LEU A 641 18.20 14.88 17.28
CA LEU A 641 18.78 13.55 17.02
C LEU A 641 17.71 12.45 16.95
N PHE A 642 16.60 12.66 17.66
CA PHE A 642 15.47 11.75 17.73
C PHE A 642 14.18 12.47 17.27
N PRO A 643 13.98 12.67 15.96
CA PRO A 643 12.82 13.39 15.45
C PRO A 643 11.52 12.58 15.58
N GLY A 644 10.43 13.30 15.84
CA GLY A 644 9.09 12.72 15.92
C GLY A 644 8.41 12.57 14.56
N GLY A 645 7.13 12.19 14.60
CA GLY A 645 6.26 12.17 13.41
C GLY A 645 5.80 13.57 12.96
N GLN A 646 5.85 14.55 13.86
CA GLN A 646 5.54 15.95 13.59
C GLN A 646 6.84 16.71 13.27
N PRO A 647 6.89 17.52 12.20
CA PRO A 647 8.04 18.37 11.91
C PRO A 647 8.36 19.33 13.06
N GLY A 648 9.66 19.54 13.31
CA GLY A 648 10.13 20.42 14.38
C GLY A 648 9.84 19.92 15.79
N MET A 649 9.43 18.66 15.95
CA MET A 649 9.13 18.05 17.25
C MET A 649 10.00 16.82 17.50
N PRO A 650 10.44 16.58 18.74
CA PRO A 650 11.15 15.37 19.11
C PRO A 650 10.21 14.15 19.14
N ILE A 651 10.79 12.96 19.14
CA ILE A 651 10.07 11.71 19.35
C ILE A 651 9.36 11.74 20.70
N HIS A 652 8.14 11.21 20.76
CA HIS A 652 7.42 11.11 22.03
C HIS A 652 8.10 10.06 22.93
N THR A 653 8.30 10.37 24.22
CA THR A 653 8.90 9.45 25.20
C THR A 653 8.26 8.06 25.23
N ALA A 654 6.93 7.95 25.13
CA ALA A 654 6.25 6.66 25.06
C ALA A 654 6.57 5.86 23.78
N THR A 655 6.80 6.55 22.65
CA THR A 655 7.23 5.91 21.41
C THR A 655 8.67 5.42 21.54
N LEU A 656 9.56 6.27 22.07
CA LEU A 656 10.94 5.88 22.32
C LEU A 656 11.03 4.70 23.31
N SER A 657 10.26 4.74 24.40
CA SER A 657 10.16 3.64 25.37
C SER A 657 9.72 2.34 24.71
N ARG A 658 8.72 2.38 23.81
CA ARG A 658 8.27 1.19 23.09
C ARG A 658 9.37 0.64 22.17
N LYS A 659 10.06 1.50 21.41
CA LYS A 659 11.18 1.07 20.56
C LYS A 659 12.29 0.41 21.37
N LEU A 660 12.58 0.93 22.56
CA LEU A 660 13.57 0.34 23.48
C LEU A 660 13.08 -1.00 24.04
N THR A 661 11.82 -1.10 24.47
CA THR A 661 11.23 -2.36 24.94
C THR A 661 11.23 -3.44 23.84
N ASP A 662 10.90 -3.07 22.60
CA ASP A 662 10.95 -3.97 21.43
C ASP A 662 12.38 -4.43 21.12
N ALA A 663 13.39 -3.66 21.56
CA ALA A 663 14.81 -4.01 21.50
C ALA A 663 15.33 -4.72 22.76
N ASP A 664 14.43 -5.21 23.63
CA ASP A 664 14.74 -5.84 24.94
C ASP A 664 15.45 -4.91 25.94
N ILE A 665 15.13 -3.62 25.91
CA ILE A 665 15.69 -2.61 26.82
C ILE A 665 14.55 -1.94 27.59
N PRO A 666 14.01 -2.57 28.65
CA PRO A 666 13.02 -1.92 29.50
C PRO A 666 13.67 -0.74 30.24
N ASP A 667 13.27 0.48 29.88
CA ASP A 667 13.89 1.74 30.33
C ASP A 667 14.13 1.80 31.84
N ARG A 668 13.09 1.53 32.65
CA ARG A 668 13.17 1.64 34.12
C ARG A 668 14.24 0.72 34.73
N ILE A 669 14.27 -0.54 34.32
CA ILE A 669 15.16 -1.54 34.92
C ILE A 669 16.58 -1.39 34.38
N SER A 670 16.71 -1.10 33.08
CA SER A 670 18.00 -0.86 32.42
C SER A 670 18.70 0.37 33.01
N ARG A 671 17.94 1.47 33.19
CA ARG A 671 18.41 2.67 33.89
C ARG A 671 18.84 2.38 35.32
N SER A 672 18.09 1.53 36.02
CA SER A 672 18.39 1.17 37.42
C SER A 672 19.73 0.47 37.54
N ARG A 673 20.04 -0.50 36.65
CA ARG A 673 21.37 -1.14 36.57
C ARG A 673 22.47 -0.13 36.21
N ALA A 674 22.25 0.74 35.23
CA ALA A 674 23.23 1.76 34.84
C ALA A 674 23.59 2.71 35.99
N LEU A 675 22.58 3.21 36.72
CA LEU A 675 22.81 4.09 37.87
C LEU A 675 23.47 3.36 39.05
N LEU A 676 23.19 2.07 39.24
CA LEU A 676 23.89 1.25 40.23
C LEU A 676 25.37 1.12 39.87
N ALA A 677 25.69 0.76 38.63
CA ALA A 677 27.07 0.62 38.15
C ALA A 677 27.83 1.95 38.29
N LEU A 678 27.27 3.05 37.81
CA LEU A 678 27.88 4.38 37.97
C LEU A 678 28.07 4.77 39.43
N ALA A 679 27.13 4.45 40.32
CA ALA A 679 27.23 4.78 41.73
C ALA A 679 28.27 3.94 42.50
N ASN A 680 28.68 2.78 41.96
CA ASN A 680 29.82 2.02 42.47
C ASN A 680 31.15 2.71 42.12
N ASP A 681 31.26 3.22 40.90
CA ASP A 681 32.56 3.69 40.36
C ASP A 681 32.77 5.21 40.48
N VAL A 682 31.69 5.98 40.64
CA VAL A 682 31.70 7.45 40.53
C VAL A 682 31.01 8.11 41.74
N PRO A 683 31.60 9.17 42.33
CA PRO A 683 30.96 9.90 43.42
C PRO A 683 29.58 10.47 43.05
N ALA A 684 28.62 10.37 43.98
CA ALA A 684 27.23 10.78 43.78
C ALA A 684 27.05 12.25 43.32
N ALA A 685 27.96 13.14 43.72
CA ALA A 685 27.96 14.54 43.30
C ALA A 685 28.31 14.72 41.81
N VAL A 686 29.25 13.93 41.29
CA VAL A 686 29.64 13.96 39.87
C VAL A 686 28.51 13.42 38.99
N ILE A 687 27.89 12.30 39.40
CA ILE A 687 26.72 11.74 38.72
C ILE A 687 25.57 12.76 38.68
N ALA A 688 25.34 13.48 39.78
CA ALA A 688 24.29 14.49 39.85
C ALA A 688 24.51 15.63 38.84
N ALA A 689 25.74 16.16 38.78
CA ALA A 689 26.10 17.24 37.86
C ALA A 689 26.06 16.80 36.39
N GLN A 690 26.61 15.62 36.07
CA GLN A 690 26.72 15.13 34.70
C GLN A 690 25.38 14.67 34.10
N LEU A 691 24.53 14.03 34.90
CA LEU A 691 23.24 13.49 34.43
C LEU A 691 22.05 14.40 34.74
N GLY A 692 22.26 15.52 35.44
CA GLY A 692 21.21 16.44 35.83
C GLY A 692 20.20 15.81 36.81
N LEU A 693 20.71 15.02 37.76
CA LEU A 693 19.93 14.37 38.81
C LEU A 693 19.97 15.18 40.11
N HIS A 694 18.91 15.09 40.90
CA HIS A 694 18.88 15.74 42.21
C HIS A 694 19.83 15.02 43.18
N ALA A 695 20.56 15.77 44.01
CA ALA A 695 21.57 15.23 44.92
C ALA A 695 21.02 14.13 45.85
N THR A 696 19.76 14.25 46.28
CA THR A 696 19.11 13.21 47.09
C THR A 696 18.90 11.89 46.34
N THR A 697 18.64 11.95 45.03
CA THR A 697 18.46 10.76 44.19
C THR A 697 19.79 10.03 44.03
N THR A 698 20.88 10.73 43.70
CA THR A 698 22.19 10.09 43.53
C THR A 698 22.76 9.59 44.85
N SER A 699 22.55 10.31 45.96
CA SER A 699 22.89 9.83 47.30
C SER A 699 22.12 8.56 47.67
N GLY A 700 20.86 8.44 47.23
CA GLY A 700 20.06 7.23 47.40
C GLY A 700 20.67 6.03 46.65
N TRP A 701 21.11 6.25 45.41
CA TRP A 701 21.80 5.24 44.61
C TRP A 701 23.15 4.83 45.19
N ALA A 702 23.96 5.78 45.68
CA ALA A 702 25.23 5.48 46.33
C ALA A 702 25.04 4.64 47.61
N LYS A 703 24.03 4.98 48.44
CA LYS A 703 23.69 4.16 49.62
C LYS A 703 23.21 2.77 49.24
N PHE A 704 22.49 2.65 48.14
CA PHE A 704 22.00 1.37 47.65
C PHE A 704 23.14 0.49 47.11
N ALA A 705 24.07 1.08 46.36
CA ALA A 705 25.30 0.43 45.92
C ALA A 705 26.15 -0.08 47.11
N GLN A 706 26.30 0.75 48.15
CA GLN A 706 27.07 0.39 49.36
C GLN A 706 26.46 -0.73 50.21
N ARG A 707 25.13 -0.97 50.13
CA ARG A 707 24.45 -2.02 50.91
C ARG A 707 24.86 -3.43 50.50
N ASP A 708 25.23 -3.64 49.23
CA ASP A 708 25.70 -4.94 48.75
C ASP A 708 27.15 -5.23 49.17
N TRP A 709 27.96 -4.19 49.37
CA TRP A 709 29.36 -4.38 49.76
C TRP A 709 29.52 -4.88 51.19
N SER A 710 28.75 -4.41 52.17
CA SER A 710 28.93 -4.82 53.57
C SER A 710 28.67 -6.30 53.83
N ALA A 711 27.74 -6.91 53.09
CA ALA A 711 27.48 -8.35 53.18
C ALA A 711 28.58 -9.16 52.47
N TYR A 712 29.08 -8.67 51.33
CA TYR A 712 30.19 -9.28 50.61
C TYR A 712 31.53 -9.16 51.35
N THR A 713 31.87 -8.01 51.94
CA THR A 713 33.08 -7.85 52.77
C THR A 713 32.97 -8.63 54.07
N ALA A 714 31.78 -8.76 54.68
CA ALA A 714 31.58 -9.62 55.84
C ALA A 714 31.83 -11.10 55.48
N SER A 715 31.24 -11.59 54.38
CA SER A 715 31.48 -12.95 53.88
C SER A 715 32.94 -13.18 53.50
N ARG A 716 33.60 -12.19 52.88
CA ARG A 716 35.01 -12.29 52.50
C ARG A 716 35.95 -12.20 53.72
N LEU A 717 35.57 -11.49 54.77
CA LEU A 717 36.27 -11.47 56.05
C LEU A 717 36.11 -12.80 56.79
N GLU A 718 34.91 -13.41 56.77
CA GLU A 718 34.66 -14.76 57.29
C GLU A 718 35.49 -15.82 56.56
N SER A 719 35.52 -15.79 55.22
CA SER A 719 36.35 -16.70 54.42
C SER A 719 37.85 -16.50 54.62
N LEU A 720 38.30 -15.29 54.98
CA LEU A 720 39.70 -15.01 55.31
C LEU A 720 40.05 -15.43 56.75
N SER A 721 39.11 -15.34 57.69
CA SER A 721 39.30 -15.85 59.06
C SER A 721 39.34 -17.37 59.12
N GLU A 722 38.51 -18.07 58.33
CA GLU A 722 38.51 -19.53 58.23
C GLU A 722 39.84 -20.06 57.65
N GLN A 723 40.45 -19.36 56.69
CA GLN A 723 41.76 -19.74 56.13
C GLN A 723 42.93 -19.54 57.11
N THR A 724 42.81 -18.62 58.07
CA THR A 724 43.83 -18.43 59.12
C THR A 724 43.70 -19.42 60.28
N GLU A 725 42.52 -20.01 60.51
CA GLU A 725 42.34 -21.06 61.52
C GLU A 725 42.72 -22.47 61.00
N GLU A 726 42.73 -22.70 59.69
CA GLU A 726 43.25 -23.94 59.08
C GLU A 726 44.79 -23.96 58.93
N THR A 727 45.48 -22.85 59.20
CA THR A 727 46.95 -22.72 59.07
C THR A 727 47.69 -22.40 60.36
N ALA A 728 47.01 -22.43 61.51
CA ALA A 728 47.57 -22.36 62.87
C ALA A 728 47.33 -23.68 63.61
#